data_AF-A0A8S4GUJ7-F1
#
_entry.id   AF-A0A8S4GUJ7-F1
#
_cell.length_a   1.000
_cell.length_b   1.000
_cell.length_c   1.000
_cell.angle_alpha   90.00
_cell.angle_beta   90.00
_cell.angle_gamma   90.00
#
_symmetry.space_group_name_H-M   'P 1'
#
loop_
_entity.id
_entity.type
_entity.pdbx_description
1 polymer ?
#
loop_
_entity_poly.entity_id
_entity_poly.type
_entity_poly.pdbx_seq_one_letter_code
_entity_poly.pdbx_strand_id
1 'polypeptide(L)'
;MGLLERLNRPALTPLLQAATITYAKALMTSSRIEKDAGERTLLKNLGQWLGQLTLSRNRAILFRDLDIKGIVVQAYEEGRMIAVVPFVAKVLEGAKASRVFKPPNPWTCAMLNLLLEIYNLDRVKLNIRFEIELLLSKAFAMTPMDPRLQVTSLLRNRPRMQEGNPDFQPGEAAASADAAPQRPEEPSRSALNAMEGAAPAAVAGADQQAALQAGARPFVGTSRLSEIVVNWAQINEEVAPVAEQLQLQRVVPAVLEKAVMQLMGIVDRYVSVASITAQELVAKDFALEADEARMRQAAHNMATTLSAMLLLVNCREGLRDHIQKSLLEMLPPASQVKLSDEYLQRVVVIVVDDNYPLACMLAEKMAQEKAVRDIDARLDAQFQARAQAAKAGRPWPMQLPPAVAALPESLQPKPGAGQTHVYDVFPELPRMVPKIGPMARAGQVPGGAAGAAGAAMPPGAAPSGATGQRSVAEPPPLPAAVAERLKVWRAQLESALHQEASRGTITPFWDMPESHAVRRIAAQVPTVVSSGPNREAEASAVAQHIFRALFASKPPATPIEVTYVLAMVAALDELRAACLPSLPQLAVQWYAMLEEPLQLNKEALEALMMLRLLSLRELDVVLAKLTTAGRIDLAVNVLRATIVRDAFVGGAELPTFLETVAQVANATPGPQGPALMQLVEQARRTQPRGTARERGGQGVRRQPALPTQDKNDPPGLRDKVARIFDDWIRALDASPADRTQAAFVSQVKQAGLLNGDELTDRFIRYLMELSIAHCLGSEMAAPGIGAGQLSFTAVDAYVRLVCTLVQAHGGGAPLLAKVLSVMAAVLQRDADERGAVFNARPYFRLCIGLISELAPTNLSDPSAFNMVAATAAALNALQPMRVPAFAFAWLELISYRGFMPRLLMLPGNKGWPHFQRLLVALLRFLEPYLRNAELTDPVRLLYRGTLRILLMLLHDFPEFLAEFHFQLCDAVPPSCIQMRNLILSAFPRTMRLPDPLTPNLKIDLLPEIRQPPRITPEPEQLLPKQLREDVRALLASPQPEQGVPGLLPALMLSQDEALAMGTRYNVPLLNALVLYVGAVAAAEPPPARGQVKHAGVLLRLATELDSEGRYLMLNAVANQLRYPSSHTHYFSCVVLATFRNARETIVKEQVTRVLLERLMVNRPHPWGLLVTFIELIRNPEYRFWQHPFTHCTEEIRRLFSSVAQHMSVGPPAGGQAADAGKQPSQAPQPA
;
A
#
# COMPACT_ATOMS: atom_id res chain seq x y z
N MET A 1 11.59 14.44 6.27
CA MET A 1 11.45 13.85 4.91
C MET A 1 12.66 14.12 4.02
N GLY A 2 13.15 15.35 3.90
CA GLY A 2 14.30 15.66 3.01
C GLY A 2 15.58 14.85 3.24
N LEU A 3 15.88 14.42 4.48
CA LEU A 3 17.01 13.50 4.75
C LEU A 3 16.82 12.15 4.06
N LEU A 4 15.59 11.61 4.03
CA LEU A 4 15.29 10.31 3.40
C LEU A 4 15.39 10.36 1.88
N GLU A 5 15.05 11.50 1.30
CA GLU A 5 15.14 11.73 -0.14
C GLU A 5 16.61 11.88 -0.56
N ARG A 6 17.42 12.58 0.24
CA ARG A 6 18.87 12.71 0.01
C ARG A 6 19.64 11.42 0.21
N LEU A 7 19.22 10.59 1.18
CA LEU A 7 19.82 9.26 1.38
C LEU A 7 19.58 8.34 0.17
N ASN A 8 18.55 8.59 -0.64
CA ASN A 8 18.17 7.86 -1.86
C ASN A 8 18.27 6.33 -1.72
N ARG A 9 17.92 5.81 -0.52
CA ARG A 9 17.88 4.37 -0.25
C ARG A 9 16.42 3.91 -0.27
N PRO A 10 15.93 3.28 -1.35
CA PRO A 10 14.53 2.89 -1.47
C PRO A 10 14.10 1.89 -0.38
N ALA A 11 15.03 1.10 0.15
CA ALA A 11 14.81 0.14 1.23
C ALA A 11 14.47 0.80 2.60
N LEU A 12 14.83 2.07 2.82
CA LEU A 12 14.67 2.71 4.13
C LEU A 12 13.23 3.19 4.40
N THR A 13 12.50 3.56 3.33
CA THR A 13 11.10 4.00 3.44
C THR A 13 10.16 2.92 4.01
N PRO A 14 10.16 1.66 3.52
CA PRO A 14 9.31 0.62 4.10
C PRO A 14 9.71 0.26 5.54
N LEU A 15 11.00 0.31 5.90
CA LEU A 15 11.45 0.07 7.27
C LEU A 15 10.95 1.14 8.24
N LEU A 16 11.04 2.42 7.85
CA LEU A 16 10.52 3.52 8.67
C LEU A 16 9.01 3.50 8.80
N GLN A 17 8.30 3.16 7.72
CA GLN A 17 6.86 2.96 7.77
C GLN A 17 6.50 1.84 8.76
N ALA A 18 7.17 0.70 8.68
CA ALA A 18 6.95 -0.42 9.60
C ALA A 18 7.23 -0.04 11.06
N ALA A 19 8.36 0.61 11.34
CA ALA A 19 8.71 1.06 12.68
C ALA A 19 7.69 2.08 13.23
N THR A 20 7.29 3.07 12.43
CA THR A 20 6.31 4.09 12.81
C THR A 20 4.97 3.47 13.18
N ILE A 21 4.51 2.50 12.39
CA ILE A 21 3.26 1.78 12.65
C ILE A 21 3.35 0.94 13.93
N THR A 22 4.48 0.26 14.17
CA THR A 22 4.70 -0.52 15.40
C THR A 22 4.64 0.36 16.65
N TYR A 23 5.30 1.53 16.64
CA TYR A 23 5.26 2.47 17.76
C TYR A 23 3.88 3.09 17.94
N ALA A 24 3.17 3.40 16.87
CA ALA A 24 1.80 3.92 16.95
C ALA A 24 0.86 2.90 17.59
N LYS A 25 0.95 1.61 17.20
CA LYS A 25 0.14 0.53 17.80
C LYS A 25 0.45 0.36 19.29
N ALA A 26 1.73 0.36 19.68
CA ALA A 26 2.14 0.25 21.08
C ALA A 26 1.55 1.39 21.95
N LEU A 27 1.60 2.63 21.45
CA LEU A 27 1.04 3.79 22.15
C LEU A 27 -0.49 3.76 22.23
N MET A 28 -1.19 3.33 21.17
CA MET A 28 -2.65 3.20 21.21
C MET A 28 -3.13 2.16 22.22
N THR A 29 -2.36 1.09 22.44
CA THR A 29 -2.68 0.04 23.43
C THR A 29 -2.27 0.39 24.87
N SER A 30 -1.46 1.43 25.07
CA SER A 30 -1.00 1.86 26.39
C SER A 30 -2.18 2.25 27.29
N SER A 31 -2.20 1.77 28.53
CA SER A 31 -3.19 2.19 29.52
C SER A 31 -2.98 3.63 30.02
N ARG A 32 -1.81 4.22 29.73
CA ARG A 32 -1.51 5.62 30.08
C ARG A 32 -2.05 6.62 29.06
N ILE A 33 -2.41 6.17 27.85
CA ILE A 33 -2.83 7.03 26.74
C ILE A 33 -4.11 7.84 27.03
N GLU A 34 -4.94 7.36 27.96
CA GLU A 34 -6.19 8.03 28.39
C GLU A 34 -5.92 9.29 29.22
N LYS A 35 -4.82 9.31 29.98
CA LYS A 35 -4.52 10.34 30.98
C LYS A 35 -3.28 11.17 30.62
N ASP A 36 -2.29 10.55 29.98
CA ASP A 36 -1.02 11.19 29.64
C ASP A 36 -1.15 12.00 28.32
N ALA A 37 -0.95 13.31 28.41
CA ALA A 37 -0.93 14.19 27.23
C ALA A 37 0.32 14.01 26.36
N GLY A 38 1.44 13.57 26.94
CA GLY A 38 2.70 13.31 26.25
C GLY A 38 2.60 12.10 25.31
N GLU A 39 2.05 10.98 25.79
CA GLU A 39 1.81 9.80 24.93
C GLU A 39 0.83 10.12 23.79
N ARG A 40 -0.22 10.92 24.07
CA ARG A 40 -1.18 11.37 23.04
C ARG A 40 -0.52 12.26 21.98
N THR A 41 0.38 13.15 22.39
CA THR A 41 1.12 14.03 21.48
C THR A 41 2.11 13.24 20.64
N LEU A 42 2.82 12.28 21.25
CA LEU A 42 3.73 11.39 20.53
C LEU A 42 2.98 10.56 19.48
N LEU A 43 1.83 9.99 19.86
CA LEU A 43 0.97 9.26 18.94
C LEU A 43 0.51 10.17 17.78
N LYS A 44 0.04 11.39 18.08
CA LYS A 44 -0.34 12.39 17.07
C LYS A 44 0.81 12.70 16.09
N ASN A 45 2.03 12.84 16.60
CA ASN A 45 3.23 13.07 15.79
C ASN A 45 3.58 11.87 14.88
N LEU A 46 3.44 10.64 15.39
CA LEU A 46 3.60 9.44 14.57
C LEU A 46 2.54 9.36 13.47
N GLY A 47 1.32 9.84 13.73
CA GLY A 47 0.27 9.95 12.71
C GLY A 47 0.65 10.90 11.57
N GLN A 48 1.17 12.09 11.91
CA GLN A 48 1.65 13.04 10.92
C GLN A 48 2.81 12.47 10.11
N TRP A 49 3.78 11.84 10.78
CA TRP A 49 4.93 11.21 10.14
C TRP A 49 4.51 10.09 9.19
N LEU A 50 3.56 9.24 9.61
CA LEU A 50 3.02 8.18 8.78
C LEU A 50 2.29 8.73 7.54
N GLY A 51 1.47 9.78 7.70
CA GLY A 51 0.79 10.45 6.58
C GLY A 51 1.76 11.05 5.56
N GLN A 52 2.89 11.61 6.02
CA GLN A 52 3.97 12.11 5.16
C GLN A 52 4.73 10.98 4.45
N LEU A 53 5.06 9.90 5.14
CA LEU A 53 5.75 8.76 4.53
C LEU A 53 4.89 8.05 3.46
N THR A 54 3.56 8.13 3.58
CA THR A 54 2.61 7.33 2.79
C THR A 54 1.70 8.17 1.89
N LEU A 55 0.58 8.68 2.42
CA LEU A 55 -0.49 9.31 1.64
C LEU A 55 0.00 10.51 0.82
N SER A 56 0.89 11.33 1.39
CA SER A 56 1.46 12.50 0.71
C SER A 56 2.25 12.13 -0.55
N ARG A 57 2.78 10.91 -0.61
CA ARG A 57 3.59 10.37 -1.72
C ARG A 57 2.78 9.44 -2.63
N ASN A 58 1.45 9.53 -2.57
CA ASN A 58 0.53 8.64 -3.31
C ASN A 58 0.73 7.16 -2.98
N ARG A 59 1.21 6.84 -1.76
CA ARG A 59 1.35 5.46 -1.29
C ARG A 59 0.24 5.15 -0.29
N ALA A 60 -0.49 4.06 -0.54
CA ALA A 60 -1.55 3.62 0.35
C ALA A 60 -0.99 3.12 1.68
N ILE A 61 -1.65 3.47 2.78
CA ILE A 61 -1.52 2.72 4.03
C ILE A 61 -2.37 1.46 3.87
N LEU A 62 -1.72 0.30 3.79
CA LEU A 62 -2.43 -0.96 3.59
C LEU A 62 -3.15 -1.34 4.88
N PHE A 63 -4.38 -1.83 4.76
CA PHE A 63 -5.19 -2.33 5.87
C PHE A 63 -4.42 -3.31 6.77
N ARG A 64 -3.63 -4.21 6.17
CA ARG A 64 -2.77 -5.19 6.89
C ARG A 64 -1.70 -4.54 7.77
N ASP A 65 -1.26 -3.34 7.43
CA ASP A 65 -0.22 -2.63 8.17
C ASP A 65 -0.89 -1.81 9.28
N LEU A 66 -1.95 -1.07 8.95
CA LEU A 66 -2.74 -0.31 9.92
C LEU A 66 -4.21 -0.17 9.45
N ASP A 67 -5.14 -0.83 10.14
CA ASP A 67 -6.59 -0.66 9.90
C ASP A 67 -7.11 0.60 10.58
N ILE A 68 -7.06 1.72 9.85
CA ILE A 68 -7.50 3.04 10.33
C ILE A 68 -8.99 3.06 10.70
N LYS A 69 -9.86 2.29 10.02
CA LYS A 69 -11.29 2.24 10.41
C LYS A 69 -11.48 1.46 11.69
N GLY A 70 -10.86 0.28 11.77
CA GLY A 70 -10.95 -0.61 12.93
C GLY A 70 -10.48 0.07 14.21
N ILE A 71 -9.34 0.78 14.17
CA ILE A 71 -8.82 1.48 15.36
C ILE A 71 -9.75 2.60 15.84
N VAL A 72 -10.46 3.28 14.94
CA VAL A 72 -11.43 4.33 15.32
C VAL A 72 -12.65 3.72 15.99
N VAL A 73 -13.16 2.60 15.46
CA VAL A 73 -14.28 1.86 16.06
C VAL A 73 -13.90 1.29 17.42
N GLN A 74 -12.71 0.68 17.53
CA GLN A 74 -12.20 0.14 18.80
C GLN A 74 -11.99 1.25 19.83
N ALA A 75 -11.47 2.41 19.42
CA ALA A 75 -11.28 3.55 20.31
C ALA A 75 -12.61 4.09 20.87
N TYR A 76 -13.69 4.01 20.10
CA TYR A 76 -15.04 4.36 20.58
C TYR A 76 -15.55 3.39 21.65
N GLU A 77 -15.35 2.08 21.46
CA GLU A 77 -15.79 1.05 22.43
C GLU A 77 -15.00 1.13 23.74
N GLU A 78 -13.70 1.38 23.66
CA GLU A 78 -12.76 1.37 24.79
C GLU A 78 -12.55 2.74 25.47
N GLY A 79 -13.13 3.83 24.96
CA GLY A 79 -12.96 5.16 25.56
C GLY A 79 -11.57 5.80 25.30
N ARG A 80 -10.99 5.58 24.12
CA ARG A 80 -9.66 6.10 23.72
C ARG A 80 -9.69 7.06 22.52
N MET A 81 -10.87 7.56 22.12
CA MET A 81 -11.02 8.44 20.95
C MET A 81 -10.23 9.74 21.09
N ILE A 82 -10.06 10.24 22.32
CA ILE A 82 -9.27 11.43 22.64
C ILE A 82 -7.81 11.34 22.16
N ALA A 83 -7.28 10.12 21.98
CA ALA A 83 -5.95 9.86 21.46
C ALA A 83 -5.97 9.43 19.98
N VAL A 84 -6.91 8.56 19.62
CA VAL A 84 -6.95 7.91 18.29
C VAL A 84 -7.51 8.84 17.21
N VAL A 85 -8.51 9.68 17.51
CA VAL A 85 -9.06 10.62 16.51
C VAL A 85 -7.99 11.64 16.05
N PRO A 86 -7.21 12.27 16.94
CA PRO A 86 -6.09 13.13 16.53
C PRO A 86 -5.00 12.44 15.72
N PHE A 87 -4.69 11.18 16.05
CA PHE A 87 -3.77 10.37 15.26
C PHE A 87 -4.28 10.17 13.83
N VAL A 88 -5.52 9.71 13.69
CA VAL A 88 -6.13 9.45 12.38
C VAL A 88 -6.28 10.72 11.57
N ALA A 89 -6.67 11.83 12.21
CA ALA A 89 -6.73 13.14 11.56
C ALA A 89 -5.35 13.53 10.98
N LYS A 90 -4.27 13.36 11.75
CA LYS A 90 -2.91 13.68 11.28
C LYS A 90 -2.40 12.75 10.18
N VAL A 91 -2.79 11.48 10.20
CA VAL A 91 -2.51 10.56 9.08
C VAL A 91 -3.21 11.06 7.81
N LEU A 92 -4.51 11.35 7.89
CA LEU A 92 -5.33 11.77 6.75
C LEU A 92 -4.95 13.15 6.22
N GLU A 93 -4.39 14.03 7.04
CA GLU A 93 -3.83 15.31 6.58
C GLU A 93 -2.77 15.13 5.49
N GLY A 94 -2.02 14.01 5.51
CA GLY A 94 -1.08 13.64 4.45
C GLY A 94 -1.73 13.50 3.07
N ALA A 95 -3.03 13.21 3.01
CA ALA A 95 -3.77 13.13 1.75
C ALA A 95 -3.94 14.49 1.05
N LYS A 96 -3.75 15.62 1.76
CA LYS A 96 -3.79 16.98 1.17
C LYS A 96 -2.75 17.18 0.06
N ALA A 97 -1.58 16.56 0.18
CA ALA A 97 -0.54 16.61 -0.85
C ALA A 97 -0.68 15.51 -1.92
N SER A 98 -1.60 14.56 -1.70
CA SER A 98 -1.82 13.43 -2.59
C SER A 98 -2.60 13.82 -3.85
N ARG A 99 -2.28 13.18 -4.98
CA ARG A 99 -3.11 13.19 -6.19
C ARG A 99 -4.16 12.07 -6.16
N VAL A 100 -3.92 11.00 -5.39
CA VAL A 100 -4.76 9.80 -5.35
C VAL A 100 -5.74 9.82 -4.17
N PHE A 101 -5.28 10.25 -2.98
CA PHE A 101 -6.04 10.12 -1.73
C PHE A 101 -6.89 11.34 -1.36
N LYS A 102 -7.05 12.33 -2.24
CA LYS A 102 -7.97 13.45 -2.00
C LYS A 102 -9.43 13.01 -2.20
N PRO A 103 -10.40 13.54 -1.44
CA PRO A 103 -11.82 13.42 -1.79
C PRO A 103 -12.04 13.83 -3.26
N PRO A 104 -12.81 13.07 -4.06
CA PRO A 104 -13.76 12.03 -3.68
C PRO A 104 -13.18 10.59 -3.63
N ASN A 105 -11.90 10.40 -3.25
CA ASN A 105 -11.33 9.06 -3.07
C ASN A 105 -12.19 8.22 -2.07
N PRO A 106 -12.71 7.04 -2.48
CA PRO A 106 -13.60 6.23 -1.65
C PRO A 106 -12.98 5.77 -0.33
N TRP A 107 -11.67 5.52 -0.30
CA TRP A 107 -10.97 5.13 0.93
C TRP A 107 -10.92 6.32 1.89
N THR A 108 -10.50 7.50 1.43
CA THR A 108 -10.45 8.71 2.26
C THR A 108 -11.84 9.13 2.73
N CYS A 109 -12.82 9.21 1.82
CA CYS A 109 -14.20 9.56 2.15
C CYS A 109 -14.79 8.60 3.18
N ALA A 110 -14.51 7.31 3.10
CA ALA A 110 -15.03 6.36 4.07
C ALA A 110 -14.39 6.49 5.48
N MET A 111 -13.22 7.11 5.62
CA MET A 111 -12.69 7.51 6.94
C MET A 111 -13.36 8.79 7.44
N LEU A 112 -13.52 9.78 6.56
CA LEU A 112 -14.16 11.05 6.89
C LEU A 112 -15.63 10.86 7.29
N ASN A 113 -16.34 9.96 6.62
CA ASN A 113 -17.72 9.59 6.92
C ASN A 113 -17.87 8.97 8.33
N LEU A 114 -16.88 8.17 8.77
CA LEU A 114 -16.82 7.61 10.13
C LEU A 114 -16.47 8.66 11.18
N LEU A 115 -15.53 9.56 10.88
CA LEU A 115 -15.24 10.69 11.75
C LEU A 115 -16.45 11.62 11.87
N LEU A 116 -17.26 11.77 10.81
CA LEU A 116 -18.49 12.54 10.85
C LEU A 116 -19.57 11.88 11.72
N GLU A 117 -19.64 10.55 11.77
CA GLU A 117 -20.48 9.83 12.74
C GLU A 117 -20.04 10.14 14.18
N ILE A 118 -18.74 10.18 14.47
CA ILE A 118 -18.21 10.57 15.80
C ILE A 118 -18.54 12.03 16.13
N TYR A 119 -18.39 12.93 15.16
CA TYR A 119 -18.70 14.35 15.32
C TYR A 119 -20.16 14.56 15.78
N ASN A 120 -21.08 13.75 15.23
CA ASN A 120 -22.51 13.79 15.52
C ASN A 120 -22.93 13.04 16.79
N LEU A 121 -22.00 12.43 17.55
CA LEU A 121 -22.34 11.76 18.81
C LEU A 121 -22.72 12.77 19.89
N ASP A 122 -23.74 12.43 20.69
CA ASP A 122 -24.15 13.23 21.83
C ASP A 122 -23.08 13.24 22.93
N ARG A 123 -22.83 14.44 23.48
CA ARG A 123 -21.90 14.70 24.59
C ARG A 123 -20.44 14.28 24.37
N VAL A 124 -20.02 14.03 23.13
CA VAL A 124 -18.58 13.85 22.83
C VAL A 124 -17.83 15.15 23.12
N LYS A 125 -16.62 15.06 23.69
CA LYS A 125 -15.86 16.27 24.07
C LYS A 125 -15.50 17.13 22.86
N LEU A 126 -15.50 18.44 23.09
CA LEU A 126 -15.26 19.47 22.06
C LEU A 126 -13.89 19.33 21.37
N ASN A 127 -12.87 18.85 22.08
CA ASN A 127 -11.55 18.61 21.50
C ASN A 127 -11.56 17.57 20.38
N ILE A 128 -12.36 16.51 20.51
CA ILE A 128 -12.53 15.47 19.48
C ILE A 128 -13.28 16.07 18.27
N ARG A 129 -14.37 16.81 18.51
CA ARG A 129 -15.12 17.50 17.44
C ARG A 129 -14.26 18.50 16.67
N PHE A 130 -13.52 19.33 17.40
CA PHE A 130 -12.64 20.34 16.84
C PHE A 130 -11.54 19.73 15.96
N GLU A 131 -10.96 18.59 16.36
CA GLU A 131 -9.94 17.94 15.55
C GLU A 131 -10.50 17.42 14.21
N ILE A 132 -11.76 16.96 14.20
CA ILE A 132 -12.45 16.54 12.97
C ILE A 132 -12.76 17.74 12.07
N GLU A 133 -13.26 18.84 12.64
CA GLU A 133 -13.47 20.09 11.89
C GLU A 133 -12.17 20.65 11.33
N LEU A 134 -11.09 20.59 12.10
CA LEU A 134 -9.76 21.03 11.68
C LEU A 134 -9.25 20.21 10.51
N LEU A 135 -9.44 18.88 10.53
CA LEU A 135 -9.12 18.00 9.41
C LEU A 135 -9.91 18.39 8.15
N LEU A 136 -11.24 18.46 8.26
CA LEU A 136 -12.13 18.76 7.13
C LEU A 136 -11.78 20.11 6.50
N SER A 137 -11.62 21.15 7.33
CA SER A 137 -11.34 22.51 6.88
C SER A 137 -9.90 22.68 6.36
N LYS A 138 -8.87 22.23 7.11
CA LYS A 138 -7.45 22.51 6.77
C LYS A 138 -6.85 21.55 5.75
N ALA A 139 -7.29 20.29 5.74
CA ALA A 139 -6.77 19.28 4.82
C ALA A 139 -7.55 19.24 3.50
N PHE A 140 -8.87 19.45 3.55
CA PHE A 140 -9.74 19.20 2.38
C PHE A 140 -10.63 20.38 1.98
N ALA A 141 -10.61 21.50 2.71
CA ALA A 141 -11.49 22.65 2.48
C ALA A 141 -12.98 22.25 2.45
N MET A 142 -13.37 21.37 3.37
CA MET A 142 -14.74 20.87 3.55
C MET A 142 -15.29 21.29 4.92
N THR A 143 -16.61 21.25 5.06
CA THR A 143 -17.30 21.41 6.34
C THR A 143 -17.98 20.08 6.73
N PRO A 144 -18.38 19.90 8.00
CA PRO A 144 -19.16 18.72 8.41
C PRO A 144 -20.47 18.52 7.63
N MET A 145 -20.96 19.56 6.93
CA MET A 145 -22.18 19.56 6.11
C MET A 145 -21.90 19.40 4.60
N ASP A 146 -20.66 19.10 4.20
CA ASP A 146 -20.29 18.96 2.78
C ASP A 146 -21.06 17.80 2.11
N PRO A 147 -21.74 18.02 0.97
CA PRO A 147 -22.60 17.02 0.32
C PRO A 147 -21.83 15.79 -0.20
N ARG A 148 -20.50 15.84 -0.28
CA ARG A 148 -19.65 14.70 -0.64
C ARG A 148 -19.44 13.72 0.52
N LEU A 149 -19.84 14.09 1.74
CA LEU A 149 -19.73 13.27 2.94
C LEU A 149 -21.10 12.69 3.31
N GLN A 150 -21.10 11.45 3.79
CA GLN A 150 -22.30 10.77 4.27
C GLN A 150 -22.01 10.18 5.64
N VAL A 151 -22.80 10.55 6.65
CA VAL A 151 -22.65 10.02 8.01
C VAL A 151 -22.82 8.51 8.00
N THR A 152 -21.88 7.77 8.56
CA THR A 152 -22.03 6.32 8.71
C THR A 152 -22.96 5.94 9.87
N SER A 153 -23.32 4.66 9.94
CA SER A 153 -24.03 4.05 11.08
C SER A 153 -23.23 2.90 11.71
N LEU A 154 -21.90 3.01 11.69
CA LEU A 154 -20.96 1.96 12.11
C LEU A 154 -20.78 1.87 13.63
N LEU A 155 -21.02 2.98 14.35
CA LEU A 155 -20.97 3.08 15.80
C LEU A 155 -22.35 2.84 16.42
N ARG A 156 -23.42 2.97 15.63
CA ARG A 156 -24.80 2.68 16.04
C ARG A 156 -24.91 1.25 16.58
N ASN A 157 -25.47 1.10 17.79
CA ASN A 157 -25.67 -0.16 18.51
C ASN A 157 -24.38 -0.85 19.03
N ARG A 158 -23.21 -0.20 19.01
CA ARG A 158 -22.01 -0.72 19.67
C ARG A 158 -21.95 -0.29 21.14
N PRO A 159 -21.60 -1.21 22.06
CA PRO A 159 -21.44 -0.87 23.47
C PRO A 159 -20.22 0.06 23.64
N ARG A 160 -20.37 1.13 24.41
CA ARG A 160 -19.27 2.02 24.81
C ARG A 160 -19.02 1.91 26.30
N MET A 161 -17.76 2.04 26.71
CA MET A 161 -17.40 2.19 28.12
C MET A 161 -18.10 3.42 28.71
N GLN A 162 -18.88 3.23 29.79
CA GLN A 162 -19.67 4.31 30.41
C GLN A 162 -18.98 4.92 31.64
N GLU A 163 -18.37 4.08 32.49
CA GLU A 163 -17.65 4.54 33.69
C GLU A 163 -16.24 5.01 33.34
N GLY A 164 -15.84 6.19 33.81
CA GLY A 164 -14.47 6.71 33.67
C GLY A 164 -14.06 7.11 32.24
N ASN A 165 -14.99 7.16 31.28
CA ASN A 165 -14.67 7.40 29.88
C ASN A 165 -14.20 8.85 29.63
N PRO A 166 -12.95 9.06 29.17
CA PRO A 166 -12.39 10.39 28.94
C PRO A 166 -12.87 11.07 27.65
N ASP A 167 -13.64 10.40 26.79
CA ASP A 167 -14.07 10.91 25.48
C ASP A 167 -15.38 11.69 25.52
N PHE A 168 -16.20 11.46 26.54
CA PHE A 168 -17.51 12.08 26.71
C PHE A 168 -17.52 13.02 27.91
N GLN A 169 -18.40 14.02 27.87
CA GLN A 169 -18.67 14.86 29.03
C GLN A 169 -19.40 14.04 30.12
N PRO A 170 -19.09 14.21 31.42
CA PRO A 170 -19.77 13.49 32.49
C PRO A 170 -21.27 13.76 32.42
N GLY A 171 -22.08 12.70 32.36
CA GLY A 171 -23.52 12.80 32.52
C GLY A 171 -23.90 12.81 34.00
N GLU A 172 -24.87 13.63 34.38
CA GLU A 172 -25.58 13.44 35.64
C GLU A 172 -26.06 11.97 35.72
N ALA A 173 -25.65 11.29 36.79
CA ALA A 173 -26.01 9.90 37.02
C ALA A 173 -27.53 9.74 37.12
N ALA A 174 -28.00 8.58 36.67
CA ALA A 174 -29.41 8.18 36.59
C ALA A 174 -30.27 8.64 37.78
N ALA A 175 -31.30 9.44 37.47
CA ALA A 175 -32.48 9.60 38.30
C ALA A 175 -33.74 9.55 37.41
N SER A 176 -34.63 8.61 37.77
CA SER A 176 -36.05 8.48 37.42
C SER A 176 -36.48 8.31 35.95
N ALA A 177 -36.93 7.09 35.66
CA ALA A 177 -38.04 6.82 34.74
C ALA A 177 -39.34 7.51 35.23
N ASP A 178 -40.28 7.68 34.31
CA ASP A 178 -41.62 8.29 34.42
C ASP A 178 -41.73 9.82 34.38
N ALA A 179 -41.89 10.35 33.16
CA ALA A 179 -43.04 11.17 32.74
C ALA A 179 -42.83 11.73 31.33
N ALA A 180 -43.73 11.37 30.40
CA ALA A 180 -44.10 12.23 29.27
C ALA A 180 -45.39 12.99 29.66
N PRO A 181 -45.87 14.04 28.95
CA PRO A 181 -45.32 14.75 27.80
C PRO A 181 -45.34 16.31 27.96
N GLN A 182 -44.64 17.05 27.09
CA GLN A 182 -45.16 18.18 26.30
C GLN A 182 -44.03 18.94 25.57
N ARG A 183 -44.17 19.08 24.25
CA ARG A 183 -43.34 19.94 23.39
C ARG A 183 -43.77 21.40 23.55
N PRO A 184 -42.81 22.33 23.54
CA PRO A 184 -43.02 23.61 22.85
C PRO A 184 -42.06 23.78 21.67
N GLU A 185 -42.54 24.56 20.72
CA GLU A 185 -42.13 24.73 19.33
C GLU A 185 -40.71 25.31 19.12
N GLU A 186 -40.12 24.95 17.98
CA GLU A 186 -38.88 25.53 17.42
C GLU A 186 -39.07 27.00 17.03
N PRO A 187 -38.06 27.87 17.22
CA PRO A 187 -37.91 29.08 16.42
C PRO A 187 -36.94 28.87 15.26
N SER A 188 -37.51 29.03 14.07
CA SER A 188 -36.99 29.05 12.71
C SER A 188 -35.59 29.62 12.46
N ARG A 189 -34.91 28.92 11.54
CA ARG A 189 -33.74 29.31 10.74
C ARG A 189 -33.88 30.70 10.09
N SER A 190 -33.48 31.77 10.76
CA SER A 190 -33.40 33.12 10.16
C SER A 190 -32.25 34.03 10.64
N ALA A 191 -31.36 33.58 11.54
CA ALA A 191 -30.40 34.47 12.21
C ALA A 191 -28.90 34.27 11.87
N LEU A 192 -28.54 33.47 10.86
CA LEU A 192 -27.12 33.20 10.53
C LEU A 192 -26.72 33.53 9.07
N ASN A 193 -27.62 34.11 8.26
CA ASN A 193 -27.30 34.53 6.88
C ASN A 193 -26.95 36.03 6.75
N ALA A 194 -26.62 36.71 7.84
CA ALA A 194 -26.28 38.14 7.82
C ALA A 194 -24.95 38.42 8.52
N MET A 195 -23.84 37.83 8.06
CA MET A 195 -22.53 38.51 8.10
C MET A 195 -21.53 37.80 7.18
N GLU A 196 -20.80 38.61 6.41
CA GLU A 196 -19.66 38.27 5.54
C GLU A 196 -19.95 37.85 4.09
N GLY A 197 -20.58 38.78 3.37
CA GLY A 197 -20.09 39.19 2.06
C GLY A 197 -19.93 40.71 2.02
N ALA A 198 -18.71 41.23 2.19
CA ALA A 198 -18.20 42.51 1.64
C ALA A 198 -16.84 42.89 2.26
N ALA A 199 -15.89 43.28 1.40
CA ALA A 199 -14.54 43.73 1.73
C ALA A 199 -14.50 45.13 2.39
N PRO A 200 -13.42 45.51 3.12
CA PRO A 200 -13.28 46.86 3.66
C PRO A 200 -12.42 47.75 2.75
N ALA A 201 -12.99 48.86 2.30
CA ALA A 201 -12.26 50.04 1.83
C ALA A 201 -12.96 51.30 2.38
N ALA A 202 -12.17 52.22 2.94
CA ALA A 202 -12.56 53.46 3.62
C ALA A 202 -13.36 53.23 4.93
N VAL A 203 -13.05 53.86 6.07
CA VAL A 203 -12.91 55.30 6.28
C VAL A 203 -11.88 55.54 7.39
N ALA A 204 -10.90 56.38 7.07
CA ALA A 204 -10.05 57.06 8.01
C ALA A 204 -10.85 58.13 8.77
N GLY A 205 -10.58 58.32 10.06
CA GLY A 205 -10.94 59.57 10.74
C GLY A 205 -11.28 59.41 12.21
N ALA A 206 -10.37 59.92 13.04
CA ALA A 206 -10.56 60.34 14.43
C ALA A 206 -10.80 59.24 15.48
N ASP A 207 -9.70 58.70 16.00
CA ASP A 207 -9.40 58.79 17.43
C ASP A 207 -7.90 58.60 17.66
N GLN A 208 -7.19 59.66 17.28
CA GLN A 208 -5.74 59.79 17.35
C GLN A 208 -5.41 60.78 18.47
N GLN A 209 -5.75 60.47 19.72
CA GLN A 209 -5.35 61.31 20.86
C GLN A 209 -5.24 60.62 22.24
N ALA A 210 -5.59 59.32 22.38
CA ALA A 210 -5.48 58.62 23.68
C ALA A 210 -4.27 57.67 23.83
N ALA A 211 -3.45 57.46 22.78
CA ALA A 211 -2.30 56.52 22.83
C ALA A 211 -0.92 57.21 22.96
N LEU A 212 -0.88 58.50 23.35
CA LEU A 212 0.35 59.29 23.45
C LEU A 212 1.07 59.24 24.81
N GLN A 213 0.63 58.42 25.78
CA GLN A 213 1.28 58.35 27.09
C GLN A 213 1.35 56.93 27.65
N ALA A 214 2.05 56.04 26.93
CA ALA A 214 2.77 54.91 27.50
C ALA A 214 3.82 54.50 26.46
N GLY A 215 5.10 54.73 26.75
CA GLY A 215 6.22 54.71 25.81
C GLY A 215 6.27 53.50 24.85
N ALA A 216 5.61 53.64 23.71
CA ALA A 216 5.83 52.79 22.55
C ALA A 216 7.12 53.25 21.87
N ARG A 217 8.20 52.47 22.05
CA ARG A 217 9.38 52.60 21.18
C ARG A 217 8.91 52.47 19.72
N PRO A 218 9.24 53.40 18.81
CA PRO A 218 8.84 53.31 17.41
C PRO A 218 9.38 52.01 16.78
N PHE A 219 8.55 51.37 15.95
CA PHE A 219 8.94 50.25 15.10
C PHE A 219 9.98 50.71 14.07
N VAL A 220 11.22 50.18 14.15
CA VAL A 220 12.32 50.48 13.21
C VAL A 220 12.32 49.51 12.00
N GLY A 221 11.26 48.72 11.80
CA GLY A 221 11.34 47.48 11.01
C GLY A 221 11.34 47.61 9.49
N THR A 222 10.75 48.65 8.89
CA THR A 222 10.70 48.75 7.42
C THR A 222 11.94 49.42 6.83
N SER A 223 12.45 50.50 7.45
CA SER A 223 13.63 51.21 6.93
C SER A 223 14.94 50.42 7.02
N ARG A 224 15.08 49.49 7.98
CA ARG A 224 16.28 48.63 8.08
C ARG A 224 16.27 47.45 7.11
N LEU A 225 15.10 47.01 6.65
CA LEU A 225 15.00 45.89 5.71
C LEU A 225 15.56 46.25 4.34
N SER A 226 15.19 47.41 3.81
CA SER A 226 15.70 47.90 2.52
C SER A 226 17.22 48.10 2.56
N GLU A 227 17.78 48.65 3.64
CA GLU A 227 19.23 48.80 3.83
C GLU A 227 19.97 47.44 3.91
N ILE A 228 19.41 46.44 4.60
CA ILE A 228 20.05 45.11 4.72
C ILE A 228 19.97 44.37 3.39
N VAL A 229 18.83 44.41 2.71
CA VAL A 229 18.63 43.70 1.45
C VAL A 229 19.52 44.28 0.35
N VAL A 230 19.65 45.62 0.25
CA VAL A 230 20.52 46.27 -0.74
C VAL A 230 22.01 45.98 -0.48
N ASN A 231 22.44 45.87 0.78
CA ASN A 231 23.85 45.67 1.11
C ASN A 231 24.31 44.20 1.07
N TRP A 232 23.38 43.24 1.14
CA TRP A 232 23.71 41.81 1.30
C TRP A 232 23.20 40.91 0.17
N ALA A 233 22.39 41.44 -0.75
CA ALA A 233 21.98 40.70 -1.95
C ALA A 233 23.20 40.33 -2.81
N GLN A 234 23.26 39.08 -3.25
CA GLN A 234 24.36 38.53 -4.04
C GLN A 234 23.97 38.42 -5.51
N ILE A 235 24.90 38.73 -6.41
CA ILE A 235 24.75 38.48 -7.85
C ILE A 235 25.95 37.64 -8.27
N ASN A 236 25.68 36.42 -8.74
CA ASN A 236 26.70 35.48 -9.15
C ASN A 236 27.55 36.01 -10.32
N GLU A 237 28.86 35.72 -10.30
CA GLU A 237 29.76 36.03 -11.41
C GLU A 237 29.35 35.33 -12.71
N GLU A 238 28.73 34.14 -12.65
CA GLU A 238 28.22 33.42 -13.83
C GLU A 238 27.11 34.20 -14.56
N VAL A 239 26.40 35.08 -13.84
CA VAL A 239 25.29 35.90 -14.35
C VAL A 239 25.74 37.33 -14.66
N ALA A 240 26.96 37.71 -14.28
CA ALA A 240 27.53 39.04 -14.51
C ALA A 240 27.41 39.55 -15.97
N PRO A 241 27.58 38.73 -17.03
CA PRO A 241 27.46 39.20 -18.42
C PRO A 241 26.09 39.75 -18.79
N VAL A 242 25.06 39.37 -18.04
CA VAL A 242 23.65 39.67 -18.32
C VAL A 242 22.99 40.45 -17.17
N ALA A 243 23.72 40.65 -16.07
CA ALA A 243 23.25 41.33 -14.87
C ALA A 243 22.88 42.80 -15.11
N GLU A 244 23.60 43.50 -15.98
CA GLU A 244 23.29 44.88 -16.36
C GLU A 244 22.08 44.96 -17.32
N GLN A 245 22.02 44.04 -18.30
CA GLN A 245 20.89 43.93 -19.25
C GLN A 245 19.56 43.59 -18.55
N LEU A 246 19.61 42.77 -17.49
CA LEU A 246 18.45 42.37 -16.67
C LEU A 246 18.25 43.25 -15.43
N GLN A 247 19.07 44.29 -15.24
CA GLN A 247 19.03 45.20 -14.09
C GLN A 247 19.04 44.49 -12.72
N LEU A 248 19.74 43.36 -12.59
CA LEU A 248 19.68 42.49 -11.40
C LEU A 248 20.09 43.20 -10.11
N GLN A 249 21.01 44.17 -10.19
CA GLN A 249 21.42 45.03 -9.05
C GLN A 249 20.25 45.77 -8.40
N ARG A 250 19.21 46.10 -9.18
CA ARG A 250 18.01 46.78 -8.69
C ARG A 250 16.86 45.80 -8.44
N VAL A 251 16.71 44.82 -9.32
CA VAL A 251 15.58 43.89 -9.30
C VAL A 251 15.68 42.93 -8.12
N VAL A 252 16.87 42.37 -7.84
CA VAL A 252 17.03 41.36 -6.78
C VAL A 252 16.70 41.90 -5.40
N PRO A 253 17.21 43.07 -4.97
CA PRO A 253 16.81 43.66 -3.69
C PRO A 253 15.29 43.90 -3.57
N ALA A 254 14.68 44.45 -4.61
CA ALA A 254 13.25 44.75 -4.60
C ALA A 254 12.37 43.47 -4.57
N VAL A 255 12.81 42.39 -5.23
CA VAL A 255 12.16 41.07 -5.16
C VAL A 255 12.22 40.49 -3.75
N LEU A 256 13.38 40.56 -3.10
CA LEU A 256 13.58 40.02 -1.75
C LEU A 256 12.74 40.78 -0.73
N GLU A 257 12.69 42.11 -0.81
CA GLU A 257 11.86 42.94 0.06
C GLU A 257 10.37 42.62 -0.13
N LYS A 258 9.90 42.55 -1.39
CA LYS A 258 8.52 42.19 -1.73
C LYS A 258 8.16 40.79 -1.21
N ALA A 259 9.04 39.80 -1.38
CA ALA A 259 8.81 38.43 -0.95
C ALA A 259 8.73 38.31 0.58
N VAL A 260 9.63 38.97 1.32
CA VAL A 260 9.63 38.97 2.79
C VAL A 260 8.41 39.72 3.35
N MET A 261 8.01 40.85 2.75
CA MET A 261 6.84 41.61 3.21
C MET A 261 5.52 40.87 2.95
N GLN A 262 5.37 40.17 1.81
CA GLN A 262 4.17 39.38 1.54
C GLN A 262 3.98 38.23 2.54
N LEU A 263 5.08 37.68 3.06
CA LEU A 263 5.04 36.65 4.10
C LEU A 263 4.53 37.17 5.45
N MET A 264 4.63 38.47 5.73
CA MET A 264 4.19 39.05 7.01
C MET A 264 2.70 38.85 7.28
N GLY A 265 1.86 38.74 6.25
CA GLY A 265 0.42 38.44 6.44
C GLY A 265 0.16 37.04 7.03
N ILE A 266 1.10 36.11 6.91
CA ILE A 266 1.00 34.73 7.42
C ILE A 266 1.78 34.56 8.73
N VAL A 267 2.81 35.39 8.96
CA VAL A 267 3.65 35.41 10.18
C VAL A 267 2.82 35.57 11.46
N ASP A 268 1.76 36.37 11.42
CA ASP A 268 0.93 36.72 12.60
C ASP A 268 0.31 35.50 13.26
N ARG A 269 -0.14 34.54 12.45
CA ARG A 269 -0.70 33.29 12.96
C ARG A 269 0.37 32.46 13.67
N TYR A 270 1.58 32.39 13.13
CA TYR A 270 2.66 31.58 13.70
C TYR A 270 3.26 32.22 14.95
N VAL A 271 3.43 33.54 14.95
CA VAL A 271 3.82 34.31 16.12
C VAL A 271 2.80 34.14 17.25
N SER A 272 1.50 34.23 16.95
CA SER A 272 0.45 34.06 17.95
C SER A 272 0.45 32.66 18.56
N VAL A 273 0.56 31.60 17.73
CA VAL A 273 0.66 30.22 18.24
C VAL A 273 1.90 30.01 19.11
N ALA A 274 3.06 30.51 18.67
CA ALA A 274 4.30 30.42 19.43
C ALA A 274 4.19 31.13 20.79
N SER A 275 3.58 32.32 20.80
CA SER A 275 3.42 33.12 22.00
C SER A 275 2.36 32.55 22.96
N ILE A 276 1.25 32.00 22.47
CA ILE A 276 0.29 31.27 23.33
C ILE A 276 0.97 30.08 23.99
N THR A 277 1.75 29.32 23.21
CA THR A 277 2.45 28.13 23.73
C THR A 277 3.50 28.52 24.77
N ALA A 278 4.29 29.56 24.50
CA ALA A 278 5.26 30.09 25.45
C ALA A 278 4.57 30.62 26.72
N GLN A 279 3.43 31.30 26.58
CA GLN A 279 2.66 31.83 27.70
C GLN A 279 2.21 30.70 28.65
N GLU A 280 1.56 29.66 28.13
CA GLU A 280 1.02 28.56 28.96
C GLU A 280 2.12 27.80 29.70
N LEU A 281 3.25 27.55 29.03
CA LEU A 281 4.36 26.81 29.63
C LEU A 281 5.12 27.66 30.63
N VAL A 282 5.49 28.88 30.28
CA VAL A 282 6.23 29.78 31.18
C VAL A 282 5.36 30.19 32.36
N ALA A 283 4.06 30.46 32.19
CA ALA A 283 3.17 30.79 33.31
C ALA A 283 3.07 29.66 34.34
N LYS A 284 3.09 28.41 33.89
CA LYS A 284 3.05 27.22 34.76
C LYS A 284 4.40 26.95 35.42
N ASP A 285 5.48 26.94 34.64
CA ASP A 285 6.83 26.60 35.11
C ASP A 285 7.41 27.67 36.03
N PHE A 286 7.04 28.94 35.82
CA PHE A 286 7.42 30.09 36.65
C PHE A 286 6.33 30.51 37.65
N ALA A 287 5.35 29.64 37.93
CA ALA A 287 4.24 29.96 38.85
C ALA A 287 4.73 30.36 40.25
N LEU A 288 5.80 29.71 40.75
CA LEU A 288 6.42 30.03 42.05
C LEU A 288 7.69 30.91 41.94
N GLU A 289 8.06 31.37 40.75
CA GLU A 289 9.22 32.27 40.58
C GLU A 289 8.78 33.73 40.79
N ALA A 290 9.47 34.41 41.71
CA ALA A 290 9.18 35.79 42.07
C ALA A 290 9.89 36.78 41.13
N ASP A 291 11.01 36.38 40.54
CA ASP A 291 11.81 37.23 39.66
C ASP A 291 11.15 37.36 38.27
N GLU A 292 10.55 38.54 38.04
CA GLU A 292 9.96 38.94 36.76
C GLU A 292 10.94 38.84 35.59
N ALA A 293 12.21 39.19 35.80
CA ALA A 293 13.21 39.25 34.73
C ALA A 293 13.54 37.85 34.21
N ARG A 294 13.62 36.84 35.09
CA ARG A 294 13.86 35.44 34.69
C ARG A 294 12.69 34.88 33.89
N MET A 295 11.46 35.15 34.33
CA MET A 295 10.27 34.71 33.61
C MET A 295 10.19 35.36 32.22
N ARG A 296 10.47 36.68 32.13
CA ARG A 296 10.49 37.39 30.85
C ARG A 296 11.56 36.86 29.91
N GLN A 297 12.77 36.63 30.41
CA GLN A 297 13.86 36.08 29.59
C GLN A 297 13.52 34.68 29.05
N ALA A 298 12.94 33.82 29.88
CA ALA A 298 12.49 32.48 29.46
C ALA A 298 11.39 32.55 28.40
N ALA A 299 10.41 33.45 28.58
CA ALA A 299 9.35 33.70 27.62
C ALA A 299 9.89 34.22 26.27
N HIS A 300 10.84 35.14 26.29
CA HIS A 300 11.49 35.68 25.07
C HIS A 300 12.29 34.61 24.35
N ASN A 301 13.14 33.87 25.06
CA ASN A 301 13.97 32.81 24.48
C ASN A 301 13.11 31.76 23.77
N MET A 302 12.01 31.35 24.42
CA MET A 302 11.10 30.36 23.86
C MET A 302 10.27 30.93 22.70
N ALA A 303 9.61 32.07 22.88
CA ALA A 303 8.70 32.64 21.87
C ALA A 303 9.44 33.01 20.58
N THR A 304 10.63 33.61 20.68
CA THR A 304 11.44 33.99 19.52
C THR A 304 11.93 32.78 18.74
N THR A 305 12.48 31.79 19.43
CA THR A 305 13.02 30.57 18.82
C THR A 305 11.90 29.75 18.19
N LEU A 306 10.79 29.58 18.91
CA LEU A 306 9.64 28.81 18.42
C LEU A 306 8.97 29.50 17.22
N SER A 307 8.82 30.83 17.26
CA SER A 307 8.27 31.60 16.14
C SER A 307 9.15 31.50 14.89
N ALA A 308 10.47 31.67 15.03
CA ALA A 308 11.41 31.56 13.91
C ALA A 308 11.39 30.15 13.29
N MET A 309 11.41 29.10 14.11
CA MET A 309 11.38 27.72 13.64
C MET A 309 10.04 27.37 12.98
N LEU A 310 8.92 27.79 13.56
CA LEU A 310 7.59 27.58 12.98
C LEU A 310 7.45 28.32 11.64
N LEU A 311 8.00 29.53 11.53
CA LEU A 311 7.97 30.27 10.27
C LEU A 311 8.76 29.52 9.19
N LEU A 312 10.01 29.14 9.47
CA LEU A 312 10.86 28.47 8.48
C LEU A 312 10.29 27.14 8.01
N VAL A 313 9.76 26.32 8.91
CA VAL A 313 9.21 25.01 8.57
C VAL A 313 8.01 25.14 7.62
N ASN A 314 7.19 26.17 7.80
CA ASN A 314 5.96 26.33 7.04
C ASN A 314 6.12 27.19 5.78
N CYS A 315 7.07 28.13 5.78
CA CYS A 315 7.21 29.13 4.74
C CYS A 315 8.46 28.96 3.84
N ARG A 316 9.38 28.03 4.15
CA ARG A 316 10.62 27.82 3.37
C ARG A 316 10.37 27.60 1.87
N GLU A 317 9.51 26.66 1.52
CA GLU A 317 9.26 26.29 0.12
C GLU A 317 8.45 27.37 -0.58
N GLY A 318 7.45 27.94 0.13
CA GLY A 318 6.68 29.08 -0.35
C GLY A 318 7.55 30.30 -0.66
N LEU A 319 8.52 30.64 0.20
CA LEU A 319 9.40 31.79 0.01
C LEU A 319 10.24 31.67 -1.27
N ARG A 320 10.76 30.48 -1.57
CA ARG A 320 11.56 30.26 -2.79
C ARG A 320 10.73 30.47 -4.06
N ASP A 321 9.53 29.88 -4.08
CA ASP A 321 8.60 30.01 -5.20
C ASP A 321 8.15 31.47 -5.41
N HIS A 322 7.96 32.24 -4.31
CA HIS A 322 7.59 33.65 -4.39
C HIS A 322 8.73 34.52 -4.92
N ILE A 323 9.98 34.28 -4.49
CA ILE A 323 11.16 34.98 -5.04
C ILE A 323 11.27 34.67 -6.53
N GLN A 324 11.14 33.40 -6.94
CA GLN A 324 11.23 33.00 -8.35
C GLN A 324 10.14 33.64 -9.22
N LYS A 325 8.88 33.61 -8.77
CA LYS A 325 7.77 34.24 -9.50
C LYS A 325 7.90 35.76 -9.56
N SER A 326 8.23 36.41 -8.44
CA SER A 326 8.42 37.86 -8.40
C SER A 326 9.62 38.30 -9.24
N LEU A 327 10.67 37.48 -9.33
CA LEU A 327 11.81 37.72 -10.21
C LEU A 327 11.40 37.62 -11.67
N LEU A 328 10.68 36.56 -12.06
CA LEU A 328 10.14 36.42 -13.44
C LEU A 328 9.17 37.54 -13.82
N GLU A 329 8.38 38.06 -12.87
CA GLU A 329 7.47 39.20 -13.09
C GLU A 329 8.21 40.53 -13.31
N MET A 330 9.34 40.74 -12.61
CA MET A 330 10.10 42.00 -12.67
C MET A 330 11.22 41.99 -13.71
N LEU A 331 11.54 40.83 -14.29
CA LEU A 331 12.48 40.71 -15.38
C LEU A 331 11.80 41.01 -16.74
N PRO A 332 12.48 41.72 -17.66
CA PRO A 332 11.97 41.90 -19.01
C PRO A 332 11.88 40.54 -19.73
N PRO A 333 10.84 40.33 -20.57
CA PRO A 333 10.67 39.06 -21.30
C PRO A 333 11.90 38.74 -22.17
N ALA A 334 12.25 37.46 -22.29
CA ALA A 334 13.47 36.98 -22.96
C ALA A 334 13.66 37.55 -24.39
N SER A 335 12.54 37.80 -25.08
CA SER A 335 12.49 38.42 -26.41
C SER A 335 12.99 39.87 -26.45
N GLN A 336 12.81 40.65 -25.38
CA GLN A 336 13.28 42.04 -25.30
C GLN A 336 14.79 42.13 -25.00
N VAL A 337 15.34 41.12 -24.30
CA VAL A 337 16.76 41.11 -23.87
C VAL A 337 17.64 40.26 -24.80
N LYS A 338 17.06 39.69 -25.88
CA LYS A 338 17.74 38.79 -26.83
C LYS A 338 18.40 37.57 -26.16
N LEU A 339 17.80 37.07 -25.08
CA LEU A 339 18.22 35.85 -24.40
C LEU A 339 17.30 34.69 -24.82
N SER A 340 17.81 33.46 -24.80
CA SER A 340 16.92 32.29 -24.92
C SER A 340 16.13 32.11 -23.62
N ASP A 341 14.90 31.60 -23.74
CA ASP A 341 14.03 31.36 -22.59
C ASP A 341 14.65 30.35 -21.60
N GLU A 342 15.35 29.34 -22.13
CA GLU A 342 16.13 28.38 -21.33
C GLU A 342 17.26 29.05 -20.54
N TYR A 343 17.94 30.04 -21.14
CA TYR A 343 19.02 30.75 -20.45
C TYR A 343 18.48 31.70 -19.39
N LEU A 344 17.36 32.40 -19.66
CA LEU A 344 16.70 33.26 -18.67
C LEU A 344 16.21 32.46 -17.45
N GLN A 345 15.64 31.27 -17.67
CA GLN A 345 15.25 30.36 -16.59
C GLN A 345 16.47 29.91 -15.76
N ARG A 346 17.61 29.62 -16.41
CA ARG A 346 18.85 29.28 -15.71
C ARG A 346 19.37 30.44 -14.85
N VAL A 347 19.32 31.67 -15.36
CA VAL A 347 19.69 32.89 -14.61
C VAL A 347 18.80 33.07 -13.37
N VAL A 348 17.49 32.90 -13.53
CA VAL A 348 16.52 33.00 -12.43
C VAL A 348 16.82 31.98 -11.32
N VAL A 349 17.14 30.73 -11.67
CA VAL A 349 17.48 29.70 -10.69
C VAL A 349 18.73 30.06 -9.89
N ILE A 350 19.79 30.53 -10.57
CA ILE A 350 21.04 30.92 -9.92
C ILE A 350 20.81 32.08 -8.95
N VAL A 351 20.11 33.13 -9.38
CA VAL A 351 19.83 34.32 -8.56
C VAL A 351 18.96 33.98 -7.35
N VAL A 352 17.96 33.10 -7.51
CA VAL A 352 17.12 32.64 -6.40
C VAL A 352 17.94 31.84 -5.40
N ASP A 353 18.81 30.93 -5.85
CA ASP A 353 19.60 30.08 -4.96
C ASP A 353 20.62 30.87 -4.13
N ASP A 354 21.26 31.88 -4.72
CA ASP A 354 22.24 32.71 -4.02
C ASP A 354 21.61 33.62 -2.96
N ASN A 355 20.38 34.09 -3.20
CA ASN A 355 19.73 35.07 -2.32
C ASN A 355 18.70 34.47 -1.35
N TYR A 356 18.31 33.22 -1.56
CA TYR A 356 17.33 32.53 -0.71
C TYR A 356 17.75 32.45 0.78
N PRO A 357 19.01 32.16 1.15
CA PRO A 357 19.43 32.15 2.55
C PRO A 357 19.27 33.50 3.25
N LEU A 358 19.52 34.60 2.54
CA LEU A 358 19.34 35.96 3.05
C LEU A 358 17.86 36.25 3.33
N ALA A 359 16.98 35.84 2.43
CA ALA A 359 15.53 36.00 2.59
C ALA A 359 14.99 35.25 3.83
N CYS A 360 15.48 34.02 4.07
CA CYS A 360 15.11 33.25 5.27
C CYS A 360 15.55 33.96 6.56
N MET A 361 16.80 34.44 6.60
CA MET A 361 17.33 35.14 7.78
C MET A 361 16.55 36.41 8.11
N LEU A 362 16.17 37.19 7.09
CA LEU A 362 15.37 38.39 7.26
C LEU A 362 13.96 38.08 7.77
N ALA A 363 13.32 37.05 7.22
CA ALA A 363 11.99 36.61 7.64
C ALA A 363 11.98 36.10 9.10
N GLU A 364 13.01 35.33 9.50
CA GLU A 364 13.19 34.88 10.88
C GLU A 364 13.30 36.05 11.85
N LYS A 365 14.17 37.02 11.55
CA LYS A 365 14.42 38.17 12.41
C LYS A 365 13.15 39.00 12.63
N MET A 366 12.36 39.19 11.58
CA MET A 366 11.09 39.92 11.65
C MET A 366 10.06 39.19 12.53
N ALA A 367 9.95 37.87 12.41
CA ALA A 367 9.05 37.09 13.26
C ALA A 367 9.50 37.06 14.72
N GLN A 368 10.82 36.99 14.99
CA GLN A 368 11.36 37.08 16.33
C GLN A 368 11.02 38.42 17.00
N GLU A 369 11.26 39.54 16.32
CA GLU A 369 10.93 40.88 16.86
C GLU A 369 9.43 41.04 17.14
N LYS A 370 8.57 40.44 16.29
CA LYS A 370 7.12 40.45 16.52
C LYS A 370 6.70 39.55 17.68
N ALA A 371 7.33 38.38 17.83
CA ALA A 371 7.05 37.44 18.92
C ALA A 371 7.40 38.00 20.29
N VAL A 372 8.50 38.76 20.42
CA VAL A 372 8.84 39.45 21.67
C VAL A 372 7.70 40.38 22.12
N ARG A 373 7.12 41.16 21.20
CA ARG A 373 6.02 42.07 21.55
C ARG A 373 4.74 41.33 21.92
N ASP A 374 4.40 40.27 21.18
CA ASP A 374 3.18 39.49 21.43
C ASP A 374 3.24 38.75 22.78
N ILE A 375 4.39 38.15 23.12
CA ILE A 375 4.55 37.46 24.41
C ILE A 375 4.59 38.44 25.59
N ASP A 376 5.22 39.61 25.41
CA ASP A 376 5.24 40.65 26.46
C ASP A 376 3.82 41.15 26.76
N ALA A 377 3.02 41.43 25.73
CA ALA A 377 1.64 41.86 25.90
C ALA A 377 0.78 40.80 26.61
N ARG A 378 1.00 39.52 26.33
CA ARG A 378 0.24 38.41 26.93
C ARG A 378 0.58 38.14 28.39
N LEU A 379 1.83 38.37 28.78
CA LEU A 379 2.31 38.13 30.16
C LEU A 379 2.35 39.40 31.01
N ASP A 380 1.97 40.57 30.47
CA ASP A 380 2.05 41.87 31.15
C ASP A 380 1.39 41.87 32.53
N ALA A 381 0.16 41.35 32.66
CA ALA A 381 -0.53 41.26 33.94
C ALA A 381 0.24 40.41 34.98
N GLN A 382 0.92 39.36 34.54
CA GLN A 382 1.72 38.49 35.39
C GLN A 382 3.08 39.12 35.77
N PHE A 383 3.64 39.95 34.89
CA PHE A 383 4.83 40.75 35.18
C PHE A 383 4.53 41.84 36.21
N GLN A 384 3.44 42.58 36.01
CA GLN A 384 3.01 43.65 36.91
C GLN A 384 2.65 43.13 38.31
N ALA A 385 1.97 41.99 38.40
CA ALA A 385 1.63 41.38 39.69
C ALA A 385 2.87 40.99 40.50
N ARG A 386 3.92 40.46 39.84
CA ARG A 386 5.22 40.15 40.48
C ARG A 386 5.96 41.42 40.88
N ALA A 387 5.99 42.43 40.02
CA ALA A 387 6.60 43.73 40.32
C ALA A 387 5.96 44.41 41.53
N GLN A 388 4.62 44.35 41.64
CA GLN A 388 3.87 44.90 42.78
C GLN A 388 4.12 44.11 44.07
N ALA A 389 4.15 42.77 44.01
CA ALA A 389 4.48 41.93 45.16
C ALA A 389 5.91 42.18 45.68
N ALA A 390 6.88 42.31 44.77
CA ALA A 390 8.26 42.63 45.09
C ALA A 390 8.40 44.03 45.72
N LYS A 391 7.74 45.05 45.16
CA LYS A 391 7.71 46.41 45.74
C LYS A 391 7.03 46.47 47.11
N ALA A 392 6.01 45.63 47.34
CA ALA A 392 5.28 45.55 48.60
C ALA A 392 5.94 44.63 49.65
N GLY A 393 7.08 44.00 49.33
CA GLY A 393 7.77 43.07 50.23
C GLY A 393 6.97 41.80 50.56
N ARG A 394 6.01 41.41 49.71
CA ARG A 394 5.12 40.27 49.94
C ARG A 394 5.70 38.98 49.32
N PRO A 395 5.55 37.82 49.97
CA PRO A 395 5.98 36.54 49.40
C PRO A 395 5.14 36.18 48.17
N TRP A 396 5.78 35.59 47.15
CA TRP A 396 5.14 35.14 45.91
C TRP A 396 5.11 33.61 45.83
N PRO A 397 4.03 33.00 45.32
CA PRO A 397 2.75 33.61 44.97
C PRO A 397 1.89 33.87 46.22
N MET A 398 1.02 34.90 46.19
CA MET A 398 0.10 35.18 47.31
C MET A 398 -0.91 34.04 47.53
N GLN A 399 -1.29 33.34 46.46
CA GLN A 399 -2.11 32.13 46.48
C GLN A 399 -1.58 31.18 45.40
N LEU A 400 -1.39 29.91 45.74
CA LEU A 400 -1.01 28.89 44.75
C LEU A 400 -2.15 28.73 43.73
N PRO A 401 -1.86 28.78 42.42
CA PRO A 401 -2.85 28.43 41.42
C PRO A 401 -3.44 27.04 41.71
N PRO A 402 -4.78 26.84 41.60
CA PRO A 402 -5.42 25.56 41.95
C PRO A 402 -4.81 24.35 41.24
N ALA A 403 -4.39 24.54 39.98
CA ALA A 403 -3.72 23.53 39.18
C ALA A 403 -2.33 23.13 39.72
N VAL A 404 -1.64 24.04 40.41
CA VAL A 404 -0.34 23.78 41.05
C VAL A 404 -0.53 23.18 42.44
N ALA A 405 -1.55 23.64 43.18
CA ALA A 405 -1.91 23.09 44.49
C ALA A 405 -2.39 21.63 44.42
N ALA A 406 -2.99 21.22 43.29
CA ALA A 406 -3.44 19.84 43.06
C ALA A 406 -2.31 18.85 42.71
N LEU A 407 -1.07 19.32 42.53
CA LEU A 407 0.07 18.45 42.22
C LEU A 407 0.66 17.83 43.51
N PRO A 408 1.05 16.54 43.48
CA PRO A 408 1.83 15.92 44.56
C PRO A 408 3.09 16.73 44.85
N GLU A 409 3.51 16.81 46.11
CA GLU A 409 4.63 17.65 46.59
C GLU A 409 5.95 17.42 45.82
N SER A 410 6.17 16.20 45.31
CA SER A 410 7.33 15.86 44.46
C SER A 410 7.31 16.47 43.06
N LEU A 411 6.14 16.89 42.56
CA LEU A 411 5.90 17.45 41.22
C LEU A 411 5.55 18.94 41.25
N GLN A 412 5.39 19.53 42.44
CA GLN A 412 5.19 20.97 42.54
C GLN A 412 6.46 21.71 42.07
N PRO A 413 6.33 22.80 41.28
CA PRO A 413 7.47 23.64 40.92
C PRO A 413 8.18 24.07 42.20
N LYS A 414 9.51 24.00 42.26
CA LYS A 414 10.27 24.47 43.43
C LYS A 414 10.64 25.95 43.26
N PRO A 415 10.61 26.77 44.33
CA PRO A 415 11.06 28.15 44.25
C PRO A 415 12.55 28.23 43.89
N GLY A 416 12.87 29.03 42.85
CA GLY A 416 14.23 29.39 42.45
C GLY A 416 14.85 28.51 41.37
N ALA A 417 15.37 29.17 40.31
CA ALA A 417 16.40 28.82 39.30
C ALA A 417 16.43 27.42 38.62
N GLY A 418 15.79 26.39 39.17
CA GLY A 418 15.88 25.01 38.70
C GLY A 418 15.26 24.77 37.33
N GLN A 419 14.38 25.65 36.85
CA GLN A 419 13.74 25.50 35.53
C GLN A 419 14.24 26.50 34.47
N THR A 420 14.99 27.55 34.85
CA THR A 420 15.45 28.58 33.91
C THR A 420 16.43 28.03 32.86
N HIS A 421 17.27 27.07 33.26
CA HIS A 421 18.25 26.42 32.36
C HIS A 421 17.60 25.74 31.14
N VAL A 422 16.36 25.26 31.25
CA VAL A 422 15.64 24.62 30.14
C VAL A 422 15.34 25.64 29.04
N TYR A 423 15.12 26.90 29.43
CA TYR A 423 14.78 27.98 28.53
C TYR A 423 16.02 28.71 27.97
N ASP A 424 17.17 28.59 28.63
CA ASP A 424 18.44 29.17 28.19
C ASP A 424 19.07 28.41 27.01
N VAL A 425 18.61 27.18 26.71
CA VAL A 425 19.07 26.37 25.57
C VAL A 425 18.40 26.78 24.25
N PHE A 426 17.25 27.47 24.29
CA PHE A 426 16.53 27.85 23.07
C PHE A 426 17.35 28.73 22.10
N PRO A 427 18.12 29.74 22.57
CA PRO A 427 19.02 30.51 21.71
C PRO A 427 20.16 29.68 21.09
N GLU A 428 20.56 28.56 21.71
CA GLU A 428 21.69 27.70 21.30
C GLU A 428 21.30 26.62 20.28
N LEU A 429 20.00 26.45 19.98
CA LEU A 429 19.52 25.43 19.04
C LEU A 429 20.11 25.65 17.62
N PRO A 430 20.59 24.58 16.94
CA PRO A 430 21.28 24.71 15.66
C PRO A 430 20.40 25.39 14.59
N ARG A 431 20.77 26.61 14.18
CA ARG A 431 20.10 27.32 13.09
C ARG A 431 20.46 26.68 11.74
N MET A 432 19.46 26.38 10.92
CA MET A 432 19.63 25.71 9.62
C MET A 432 20.02 26.64 8.46
N VAL A 433 20.85 27.65 8.70
CA VAL A 433 21.29 28.61 7.66
C VAL A 433 22.83 28.69 7.61
N PRO A 434 23.47 28.63 6.42
CA PRO A 434 24.91 28.89 6.28
C PRO A 434 25.26 30.30 6.77
N LYS A 435 26.41 30.47 7.44
CA LYS A 435 26.94 31.80 7.79
C LYS A 435 27.26 32.57 6.49
N ILE A 436 26.55 33.66 6.23
CA ILE A 436 26.89 34.61 5.17
C ILE A 436 28.02 35.49 5.70
N GLY A 437 29.21 35.43 5.09
CA GLY A 437 30.33 36.31 5.41
C GLY A 437 30.15 37.70 4.77
N PRO A 438 30.67 38.79 5.37
CA PRO A 438 30.58 40.12 4.79
C PRO A 438 31.44 40.22 3.51
N MET A 439 30.90 40.91 2.50
CA MET A 439 31.48 41.11 1.18
C MET A 439 32.79 41.92 1.26
N ALA A 440 33.90 41.34 0.80
CA ALA A 440 35.06 42.11 0.40
C ALA A 440 34.75 42.77 -0.96
N ARG A 441 34.76 44.10 -1.01
CA ARG A 441 34.71 44.84 -2.29
C ARG A 441 35.98 44.51 -3.08
N ALA A 442 35.82 43.88 -4.24
CA ALA A 442 36.88 43.76 -5.23
C ALA A 442 36.36 44.26 -6.59
N GLY A 443 36.51 45.57 -6.80
CA GLY A 443 36.73 46.08 -8.13
C GLY A 443 38.24 46.22 -8.33
N GLN A 444 38.82 45.48 -9.27
CA GLN A 444 39.96 45.88 -10.12
C GLN A 444 40.44 44.67 -10.95
N VAL A 445 40.27 44.78 -12.27
CA VAL A 445 40.96 43.99 -13.31
C VAL A 445 42.25 44.77 -13.64
N PRO A 446 43.44 44.13 -13.78
CA PRO A 446 43.96 43.71 -15.09
C PRO A 446 44.86 42.45 -15.02
N GLY A 447 45.18 41.66 -16.05
CA GLY A 447 45.00 41.71 -17.49
C GLY A 447 45.94 40.65 -18.12
N GLY A 448 45.56 40.11 -19.28
CA GLY A 448 46.43 39.59 -20.34
C GLY A 448 47.32 38.36 -20.08
N ALA A 449 47.07 37.25 -20.78
CA ALA A 449 47.67 36.96 -22.09
C ALA A 449 47.82 35.44 -22.37
N ALA A 450 47.42 35.06 -23.59
CA ALA A 450 47.83 33.88 -24.38
C ALA A 450 47.53 32.46 -23.81
N GLY A 451 46.98 31.51 -24.56
CA GLY A 451 46.61 31.48 -25.97
C GLY A 451 46.53 30.02 -26.47
N ALA A 452 45.54 29.78 -27.34
CA ALA A 452 45.45 28.75 -28.38
C ALA A 452 45.31 27.26 -27.94
N ALA A 453 44.51 26.40 -28.56
CA ALA A 453 43.87 26.38 -29.88
C ALA A 453 42.53 25.61 -29.81
N GLY A 454 41.43 26.09 -30.39
CA GLY A 454 40.93 25.78 -31.74
C GLY A 454 39.54 25.13 -31.57
N ALA A 455 38.45 25.49 -32.25
CA ALA A 455 38.32 26.07 -33.58
C ALA A 455 36.98 26.83 -33.76
N ALA A 456 37.03 27.86 -34.59
CA ALA A 456 36.06 28.34 -35.59
C ALA A 456 34.61 28.74 -35.19
N MET A 457 34.41 30.05 -35.15
CA MET A 457 33.24 30.81 -35.67
C MET A 457 33.60 31.28 -37.11
N PRO A 458 32.71 31.73 -38.05
CA PRO A 458 31.63 32.70 -37.78
C PRO A 458 30.37 32.66 -38.72
N PRO A 459 29.41 33.60 -38.53
CA PRO A 459 28.08 33.60 -39.12
C PRO A 459 27.96 34.54 -40.34
N GLY A 460 27.01 34.25 -41.24
CA GLY A 460 26.68 35.08 -42.40
C GLY A 460 25.18 35.09 -42.72
N ALA A 461 24.67 36.31 -42.92
CA ALA A 461 23.43 36.71 -43.60
C ALA A 461 22.05 36.54 -42.90
N ALA A 462 21.50 37.69 -42.49
CA ALA A 462 20.06 38.01 -42.50
C ALA A 462 19.55 38.16 -43.97
N PRO A 463 18.24 38.28 -44.32
CA PRO A 463 17.10 38.71 -43.50
C PRO A 463 15.72 38.04 -43.72
N SER A 464 14.79 38.33 -42.80
CA SER A 464 13.34 38.56 -42.96
C SER A 464 12.44 37.62 -43.77
N GLY A 465 11.41 37.12 -43.09
CA GLY A 465 10.02 37.24 -43.56
C GLY A 465 9.27 35.93 -43.85
N ALA A 466 8.06 35.86 -43.28
CA ALA A 466 6.92 35.02 -43.68
C ALA A 466 6.87 33.55 -43.21
N THR A 467 5.73 33.21 -42.60
CA THR A 467 5.02 31.91 -42.63
C THR A 467 5.85 30.66 -42.93
N GLY A 468 6.03 29.78 -41.93
CA GLY A 468 6.65 28.47 -42.14
C GLY A 468 6.35 27.45 -41.04
N GLN A 469 5.60 26.42 -41.44
CA GLN A 469 5.59 25.02 -40.97
C GLN A 469 6.35 24.68 -39.67
N ARG A 470 5.65 24.03 -38.72
CA ARG A 470 6.29 23.19 -37.69
C ARG A 470 7.15 22.13 -38.38
N SER A 471 8.47 22.29 -38.33
CA SER A 471 9.41 21.24 -38.73
C SER A 471 9.38 20.10 -37.72
N VAL A 472 9.40 18.88 -38.26
CA VAL A 472 9.26 17.61 -37.57
C VAL A 472 10.46 17.37 -36.66
N ALA A 473 10.22 16.93 -35.43
CA ALA A 473 11.28 16.36 -34.61
C ALA A 473 11.93 15.18 -35.37
N GLU A 474 13.19 15.33 -35.78
CA GLU A 474 14.02 14.21 -36.22
C GLU A 474 14.06 13.17 -35.10
N PRO A 475 13.98 11.86 -35.41
CA PRO A 475 14.11 10.83 -34.39
C PRO A 475 15.49 10.96 -33.71
N PRO A 476 15.59 10.68 -32.41
CA PRO A 476 16.84 10.84 -31.67
C PRO A 476 17.96 10.02 -32.33
N PRO A 477 19.19 10.57 -32.42
CA PRO A 477 20.29 9.89 -33.10
C PRO A 477 20.58 8.54 -32.43
N LEU A 478 20.52 7.47 -33.22
CA LEU A 478 20.84 6.11 -32.76
C LEU A 478 22.36 5.96 -32.57
N PRO A 479 22.81 5.18 -31.57
CA PRO A 479 24.21 4.74 -31.51
C PRO A 479 24.59 4.05 -32.82
N ALA A 480 25.80 4.31 -33.35
CA ALA A 480 26.23 3.79 -34.66
C ALA A 480 26.07 2.26 -34.80
N ALA A 481 26.34 1.50 -33.74
CA ALA A 481 26.17 0.05 -33.72
C ALA A 481 24.69 -0.41 -33.75
N VAL A 482 23.76 0.38 -33.21
CA VAL A 482 22.32 0.10 -33.27
C VAL A 482 21.77 0.53 -34.64
N ALA A 483 22.23 1.66 -35.17
CA ALA A 483 21.88 2.13 -36.51
C ALA A 483 22.26 1.12 -37.60
N GLU A 484 23.49 0.57 -37.53
CA GLU A 484 23.94 -0.46 -38.47
C GLU A 484 23.13 -1.77 -38.32
N ARG A 485 22.84 -2.23 -37.10
CA ARG A 485 21.99 -3.41 -36.88
C ARG A 485 20.56 -3.22 -37.42
N LEU A 486 19.98 -2.04 -37.24
CA LEU A 486 18.66 -1.70 -37.77
C LEU A 486 18.64 -1.68 -39.30
N LYS A 487 19.70 -1.15 -39.91
CA LYS A 487 19.90 -1.13 -41.36
C LYS A 487 20.03 -2.55 -41.92
N VAL A 488 20.81 -3.41 -41.28
CA VAL A 488 20.96 -4.83 -41.65
C VAL A 488 19.64 -5.57 -41.54
N TRP A 489 18.92 -5.41 -40.42
CA TRP A 489 17.61 -6.03 -40.22
C TRP A 489 16.60 -5.61 -41.30
N ARG A 490 16.56 -4.32 -41.65
CA ARG A 490 15.66 -3.81 -42.69
C ARG A 490 16.02 -4.38 -44.07
N ALA A 491 17.31 -4.44 -44.41
CA ALA A 491 17.78 -5.04 -45.66
C ALA A 491 17.46 -6.54 -45.76
N GLN A 492 17.54 -7.27 -44.65
CA GLN A 492 17.15 -8.69 -44.58
C GLN A 492 15.65 -8.86 -44.84
N LEU A 493 14.81 -8.02 -44.24
CA LEU A 493 13.37 -8.08 -44.44
C LEU A 493 12.99 -7.74 -45.89
N GLU A 494 13.58 -6.69 -46.47
CA GLU A 494 13.36 -6.31 -47.86
C GLU A 494 13.83 -7.41 -48.83
N SER A 495 14.99 -8.03 -48.58
CA SER A 495 15.48 -9.15 -49.39
C SER A 495 14.56 -10.36 -49.31
N ALA A 496 14.03 -10.69 -48.13
CA ALA A 496 13.09 -11.81 -47.97
C ALA A 496 11.78 -11.55 -48.73
N LEU A 497 11.30 -10.32 -48.73
CA LEU A 497 10.11 -9.92 -49.49
C LEU A 497 10.34 -9.94 -51.01
N HIS A 498 11.51 -9.53 -51.49
CA HIS A 498 11.84 -9.63 -52.92
C HIS A 498 11.92 -11.09 -53.40
N GLN A 499 12.44 -11.99 -52.55
CA GLN A 499 12.46 -13.42 -52.84
C GLN A 499 11.04 -14.00 -52.94
N GLU A 500 10.14 -13.62 -52.04
CA GLU A 500 8.72 -14.01 -52.12
C GLU A 500 8.02 -13.44 -53.36
N ALA A 501 8.32 -12.19 -53.73
CA ALA A 501 7.79 -11.58 -54.96
C ALA A 501 8.21 -12.36 -56.22
N SER A 502 9.44 -12.87 -56.26
CA SER A 502 9.96 -13.65 -57.39
C SER A 502 9.34 -15.05 -57.55
N ARG A 503 8.70 -15.59 -56.49
CA ARG A 503 8.06 -16.91 -56.46
C ARG A 503 6.62 -16.91 -57.00
N GLY A 504 6.06 -15.75 -57.33
CA GLY A 504 4.75 -15.62 -57.99
C GLY A 504 3.54 -15.91 -57.10
N THR A 505 3.71 -16.35 -55.85
CA THR A 505 2.62 -16.56 -54.88
C THR A 505 2.79 -15.62 -53.70
N ILE A 506 1.90 -14.62 -53.56
CA ILE A 506 1.98 -13.68 -52.43
C ILE A 506 1.00 -14.12 -51.36
N THR A 507 1.51 -14.81 -50.34
CA THR A 507 0.73 -15.17 -49.14
C THR A 507 0.62 -13.96 -48.21
N PRO A 508 -0.55 -13.63 -47.65
CA PRO A 508 -0.68 -12.55 -46.65
C PRO A 508 0.21 -12.80 -45.43
N PHE A 509 0.81 -11.75 -44.86
CA PHE A 509 1.76 -11.86 -43.74
C PHE A 509 1.27 -12.75 -42.57
N TRP A 510 -0.01 -12.62 -42.20
CA TRP A 510 -0.58 -13.38 -41.08
C TRP A 510 -0.86 -14.85 -41.41
N ASP A 511 -1.02 -15.18 -42.70
CA ASP A 511 -1.24 -16.55 -43.17
C ASP A 511 0.06 -17.32 -43.40
N MET A 512 1.21 -16.65 -43.26
CA MET A 512 2.53 -17.28 -43.31
C MET A 512 2.79 -18.10 -42.03
N PRO A 513 3.32 -19.35 -42.16
CA PRO A 513 3.79 -20.13 -41.02
C PRO A 513 4.85 -19.37 -40.20
N GLU A 514 4.93 -19.63 -38.90
CA GLU A 514 5.93 -18.99 -38.02
C GLU A 514 7.38 -19.27 -38.45
N SER A 515 7.62 -20.38 -39.14
CA SER A 515 8.92 -20.75 -39.70
C SER A 515 9.31 -19.95 -40.96
N HIS A 516 8.39 -19.17 -41.53
CA HIS A 516 8.60 -18.40 -42.75
C HIS A 516 9.63 -17.27 -42.54
N ALA A 517 10.48 -17.03 -43.54
CA ALA A 517 11.60 -16.08 -43.43
C ALA A 517 11.15 -14.66 -43.03
N VAL A 518 10.08 -14.14 -43.65
CA VAL A 518 9.52 -12.81 -43.36
C VAL A 518 8.97 -12.72 -41.93
N ARG A 519 8.28 -13.75 -41.43
CA ARG A 519 7.77 -13.85 -40.04
C ARG A 519 8.91 -13.90 -39.03
N ARG A 520 9.93 -14.72 -39.29
CA ARG A 520 11.12 -14.86 -38.43
C ARG A 520 11.92 -13.57 -38.34
N ILE A 521 12.15 -12.88 -39.46
CA ILE A 521 12.91 -11.62 -39.48
C ILE A 521 12.14 -10.55 -38.70
N ALA A 522 10.81 -10.43 -38.87
CA ALA A 522 10.00 -9.48 -38.10
C ALA A 522 10.11 -9.72 -36.58
N ALA A 523 10.09 -10.98 -36.13
CA ALA A 523 10.25 -11.37 -34.72
C ALA A 523 11.65 -11.10 -34.14
N GLN A 524 12.68 -10.93 -34.98
CA GLN A 524 14.05 -10.72 -34.54
C GLN A 524 14.39 -9.25 -34.21
N VAL A 525 13.47 -8.31 -34.45
CA VAL A 525 13.73 -6.89 -34.20
C VAL A 525 14.21 -6.55 -32.77
N PRO A 526 13.83 -7.26 -31.68
CA PRO A 526 14.37 -6.97 -30.35
C PRO A 526 15.88 -7.20 -30.23
N THR A 527 16.49 -7.99 -31.13
CA THR A 527 17.94 -8.24 -31.16
C THR A 527 18.77 -7.06 -31.71
N VAL A 528 18.10 -6.08 -32.33
CA VAL A 528 18.71 -4.82 -32.79
C VAL A 528 19.12 -3.94 -31.61
N VAL A 529 18.45 -4.08 -30.47
CA VAL A 529 18.70 -3.32 -29.23
C VAL A 529 19.86 -3.97 -28.44
N SER A 530 20.65 -3.19 -27.70
CA SER A 530 21.71 -3.74 -26.83
C SER A 530 21.16 -4.27 -25.49
N SER A 531 21.84 -5.24 -24.87
CA SER A 531 21.46 -5.82 -23.56
C SER A 531 21.85 -4.94 -22.35
N GLY A 532 22.14 -3.65 -22.56
CA GLY A 532 22.67 -2.73 -21.55
C GLY A 532 21.59 -1.96 -20.75
N PRO A 533 22.01 -1.06 -19.83
CA PRO A 533 21.09 -0.26 -19.00
C PRO A 533 20.23 0.75 -19.80
N ASN A 534 20.61 1.08 -21.04
CA ASN A 534 19.87 1.98 -21.94
C ASN A 534 18.90 1.24 -22.89
N ARG A 535 18.62 -0.05 -22.66
CA ARG A 535 17.82 -0.90 -23.54
C ARG A 535 16.45 -0.31 -23.90
N GLU A 536 15.74 0.30 -22.95
CA GLU A 536 14.41 0.87 -23.21
C GLU A 536 14.48 2.16 -24.04
N ALA A 537 15.48 3.01 -23.82
CA ALA A 537 15.71 4.22 -24.62
C ALA A 537 16.12 3.89 -26.06
N GLU A 538 16.99 2.89 -26.24
CA GLU A 538 17.36 2.36 -27.56
C GLU A 538 16.17 1.71 -28.27
N ALA A 539 15.36 0.91 -27.55
CA ALA A 539 14.14 0.30 -28.09
C ALA A 539 13.12 1.36 -28.52
N SER A 540 12.98 2.44 -27.75
CA SER A 540 12.13 3.58 -28.09
C SER A 540 12.59 4.29 -29.37
N ALA A 541 13.89 4.56 -29.49
CA ALA A 541 14.47 5.16 -30.68
C ALA A 541 14.31 4.25 -31.92
N VAL A 542 14.56 2.94 -31.79
CA VAL A 542 14.37 1.96 -32.87
C VAL A 542 12.89 1.88 -33.28
N ALA A 543 11.97 1.80 -32.32
CA ALA A 543 10.53 1.81 -32.58
C ALA A 543 10.08 3.10 -33.29
N GLN A 544 10.62 4.26 -32.91
CA GLN A 544 10.31 5.53 -33.57
C GLN A 544 10.82 5.58 -35.03
N HIS A 545 11.97 4.99 -35.33
CA HIS A 545 12.49 4.86 -36.70
C HIS A 545 11.64 3.92 -37.57
N ILE A 546 11.16 2.81 -37.00
CA ILE A 546 10.24 1.88 -37.69
C ILE A 546 8.89 2.56 -37.91
N PHE A 547 8.35 3.20 -36.89
CA PHE A 547 7.09 3.95 -36.93
C PHE A 547 7.11 5.04 -38.01
N ARG A 548 8.15 5.88 -38.06
CA ARG A 548 8.26 6.94 -39.08
C ARG A 548 8.41 6.36 -40.48
N ALA A 549 9.17 5.29 -40.64
CA ALA A 549 9.32 4.61 -41.93
C ALA A 549 8.03 3.96 -42.42
N LEU A 550 7.21 3.43 -41.50
CA LEU A 550 5.88 2.91 -41.80
C LEU A 550 4.98 4.01 -42.36
N PHE A 551 4.90 5.19 -41.72
CA PHE A 551 4.08 6.30 -42.22
C PHE A 551 4.66 6.98 -43.47
N ALA A 552 5.97 6.96 -43.66
CA ALA A 552 6.64 7.48 -44.86
C ALA A 552 6.59 6.51 -46.07
N SER A 553 6.12 5.28 -45.88
CA SER A 553 5.95 4.32 -46.97
C SER A 553 4.85 4.77 -47.93
N LYS A 554 5.02 4.46 -49.22
CA LYS A 554 3.97 4.70 -50.22
C LYS A 554 2.76 3.81 -49.89
N PRO A 555 1.53 4.27 -50.18
CA PRO A 555 0.35 3.42 -50.02
C PRO A 555 0.54 2.13 -50.85
N PRO A 556 0.31 0.95 -50.25
CA PRO A 556 0.61 -0.32 -50.89
C PRO A 556 -0.29 -0.53 -52.12
N ALA A 557 0.30 -0.65 -53.30
CA ALA A 557 -0.37 -0.94 -54.56
C ALA A 557 -0.30 -2.42 -54.95
N THR A 558 0.65 -3.15 -54.36
CA THR A 558 0.89 -4.57 -54.61
C THR A 558 0.73 -5.41 -53.33
N PRO A 559 0.36 -6.70 -53.41
CA PRO A 559 0.20 -7.55 -52.22
C PRO A 559 1.51 -7.73 -51.42
N ILE A 560 2.67 -7.55 -52.06
CA ILE A 560 3.98 -7.60 -51.39
C ILE A 560 4.19 -6.37 -50.50
N GLU A 561 3.73 -5.19 -50.93
CA GLU A 561 3.79 -3.94 -50.15
C GLU A 561 2.83 -3.99 -48.95
N VAL A 562 1.66 -4.63 -49.09
CA VAL A 562 0.75 -4.89 -47.95
C VAL A 562 1.45 -5.79 -46.91
N THR A 563 2.15 -6.82 -47.38
CA THR A 563 2.90 -7.74 -46.52
C THR A 563 4.06 -7.03 -45.80
N TYR A 564 4.74 -6.09 -46.46
CA TYR A 564 5.77 -5.25 -45.84
C TYR A 564 5.22 -4.38 -44.71
N VAL A 565 4.07 -3.71 -44.94
CA VAL A 565 3.38 -2.90 -43.92
C VAL A 565 3.02 -3.75 -42.69
N LEU A 566 2.43 -4.94 -42.90
CA LEU A 566 2.08 -5.84 -41.81
C LEU A 566 3.31 -6.37 -41.05
N ALA A 567 4.42 -6.62 -41.75
CA ALA A 567 5.68 -7.03 -41.13
C ALA A 567 6.30 -5.92 -40.25
N MET A 568 6.24 -4.66 -40.68
CA MET A 568 6.67 -3.50 -39.87
C MET A 568 5.82 -3.35 -38.60
N VAL A 569 4.51 -3.53 -38.71
CA VAL A 569 3.58 -3.44 -37.57
C VAL A 569 3.79 -4.61 -36.60
N ALA A 570 4.03 -5.82 -37.12
CA ALA A 570 4.40 -6.98 -36.29
C ALA A 570 5.72 -6.74 -35.54
N ALA A 571 6.73 -6.14 -36.18
CA ALA A 571 7.98 -5.78 -35.52
C ALA A 571 7.76 -4.78 -34.37
N LEU A 572 6.87 -3.80 -34.52
CA LEU A 572 6.49 -2.90 -33.43
C LEU A 572 5.81 -3.65 -32.27
N ASP A 573 4.97 -4.65 -32.55
CA ASP A 573 4.35 -5.49 -31.51
C ASP A 573 5.37 -6.34 -30.75
N GLU A 574 6.40 -6.84 -31.43
CA GLU A 574 7.50 -7.61 -30.84
C GLU A 574 8.39 -6.72 -29.95
N LEU A 575 8.68 -5.48 -30.35
CA LEU A 575 9.37 -4.51 -29.48
C LEU A 575 8.54 -4.18 -28.25
N ARG A 576 7.22 -4.01 -28.41
CA ARG A 576 6.29 -3.78 -27.29
C ARG A 576 6.32 -4.93 -26.30
N ALA A 577 6.24 -6.17 -26.78
CA ALA A 577 6.21 -7.36 -25.94
C ALA A 577 7.55 -7.63 -25.24
N ALA A 578 8.68 -7.39 -25.93
CA ALA A 578 10.00 -7.76 -25.44
C ALA A 578 10.66 -6.71 -24.54
N CYS A 579 10.49 -5.40 -24.83
CA CYS A 579 11.28 -4.36 -24.16
C CYS A 579 10.70 -2.94 -24.11
N LEU A 580 9.54 -2.65 -24.72
CA LEU A 580 8.94 -1.31 -24.72
C LEU A 580 7.42 -1.32 -24.47
N PRO A 581 6.94 -1.64 -23.25
CA PRO A 581 5.51 -1.73 -22.95
C PRO A 581 4.76 -0.39 -23.11
N SER A 582 5.45 0.74 -23.06
CA SER A 582 4.92 2.10 -23.24
C SER A 582 4.69 2.48 -24.72
N LEU A 583 5.04 1.61 -25.68
CA LEU A 583 4.92 1.88 -27.12
C LEU A 583 3.54 2.40 -27.55
N PRO A 584 2.39 1.87 -27.09
CA PRO A 584 1.09 2.36 -27.52
C PRO A 584 0.78 3.82 -27.15
N GLN A 585 1.37 4.34 -26.08
CA GLN A 585 1.24 5.74 -25.64
C GLN A 585 2.19 6.64 -26.44
N LEU A 586 3.44 6.18 -26.60
CA LEU A 586 4.46 6.89 -27.38
C LEU A 586 4.07 7.02 -28.86
N ALA A 587 3.50 5.96 -29.46
CA ALA A 587 3.04 5.95 -30.84
C ALA A 587 1.95 7.00 -31.13
N VAL A 588 1.05 7.26 -30.16
CA VAL A 588 0.04 8.33 -30.27
C VAL A 588 0.70 9.71 -30.23
N GLN A 589 1.71 9.90 -29.39
CA GLN A 589 2.49 11.13 -29.33
C GLN A 589 3.26 11.36 -30.64
N TRP A 590 3.89 10.33 -31.19
CA TRP A 590 4.60 10.41 -32.47
C TRP A 590 3.65 10.71 -33.62
N TYR A 591 2.48 10.08 -33.65
CA TYR A 591 1.43 10.37 -34.64
C TYR A 591 1.01 11.84 -34.62
N ALA A 592 0.81 12.41 -33.42
CA ALA A 592 0.46 13.83 -33.26
C ALA A 592 1.53 14.79 -33.79
N MET A 593 2.78 14.34 -33.88
CA MET A 593 3.95 15.13 -34.31
C MET A 593 4.33 14.89 -35.79
N LEU A 594 3.65 13.99 -36.51
CA LEU A 594 3.88 13.74 -37.94
C LEU A 594 3.45 14.94 -38.80
N GLU A 595 4.10 15.10 -39.96
CA GLU A 595 3.65 16.06 -40.98
C GLU A 595 2.28 15.67 -41.52
N GLU A 596 1.51 16.67 -41.95
CA GLU A 596 0.18 16.49 -42.53
C GLU A 596 0.06 15.42 -43.64
N PRO A 597 0.97 15.33 -44.64
CA PRO A 597 0.91 14.26 -45.65
C PRO A 597 1.16 12.87 -45.05
N LEU A 598 1.96 12.76 -43.99
CA LEU A 598 2.27 11.48 -43.32
C LEU A 598 1.10 11.02 -42.44
N GLN A 599 0.40 11.94 -41.78
CA GLN A 599 -0.80 11.62 -40.97
C GLN A 599 -1.95 11.04 -41.80
N LEU A 600 -1.95 11.27 -43.11
CA LEU A 600 -2.98 10.78 -44.05
C LEU A 600 -2.71 9.36 -44.58
N ASN A 601 -1.59 8.72 -44.20
CA ASN A 601 -1.31 7.32 -44.55
C ASN A 601 -2.28 6.39 -43.81
N LYS A 602 -3.43 6.13 -44.44
CA LYS A 602 -4.56 5.39 -43.86
C LYS A 602 -4.20 3.93 -43.61
N GLU A 603 -3.40 3.30 -44.46
CA GLU A 603 -3.02 1.89 -44.34
C GLU A 603 -2.11 1.65 -43.12
N ALA A 604 -1.17 2.56 -42.86
CA ALA A 604 -0.33 2.52 -41.66
C ALA A 604 -1.15 2.70 -40.37
N LEU A 605 -2.07 3.67 -40.37
CA LEU A 605 -2.93 3.95 -39.22
C LEU A 605 -3.89 2.78 -38.93
N GLU A 606 -4.52 2.23 -39.98
CA GLU A 606 -5.42 1.09 -39.88
C GLU A 606 -4.70 -0.15 -39.33
N ALA A 607 -3.50 -0.46 -39.83
CA ALA A 607 -2.73 -1.61 -39.37
C ALA A 607 -2.28 -1.49 -37.89
N LEU A 608 -1.91 -0.30 -37.44
CA LEU A 608 -1.58 -0.04 -36.03
C LEU A 608 -2.81 -0.15 -35.12
N MET A 609 -3.97 0.31 -35.58
CA MET A 609 -5.23 0.19 -34.84
C MET A 609 -5.68 -1.27 -34.74
N MET A 610 -5.54 -2.07 -35.80
CA MET A 610 -5.88 -3.50 -35.81
C MET A 610 -5.13 -4.31 -34.75
N LEU A 611 -3.86 -3.98 -34.47
CA LEU A 611 -3.05 -4.66 -33.45
C LEU A 611 -3.04 -3.95 -32.08
N ARG A 612 -3.89 -2.93 -31.88
CA ARG A 612 -3.96 -2.12 -30.64
C ARG A 612 -2.60 -1.54 -30.23
N LEU A 613 -1.78 -1.16 -31.22
CA LEU A 613 -0.49 -0.49 -31.02
C LEU A 613 -0.63 1.03 -30.86
N LEU A 614 -1.86 1.54 -30.80
CA LEU A 614 -2.18 2.92 -30.45
C LEU A 614 -3.14 2.91 -29.25
N SER A 615 -2.84 3.73 -28.24
CA SER A 615 -3.75 3.96 -27.12
C SER A 615 -5.01 4.69 -27.61
N LEU A 616 -6.12 3.96 -27.79
CA LEU A 616 -7.37 4.53 -28.33
C LEU A 616 -7.89 5.73 -27.52
N ARG A 617 -7.71 5.72 -26.20
CA ARG A 617 -8.10 6.83 -25.32
C ARG A 617 -7.30 8.11 -25.57
N GLU A 618 -5.99 7.99 -25.83
CA GLU A 618 -5.15 9.15 -26.12
C GLU A 618 -5.33 9.61 -27.56
N LEU A 619 -5.52 8.65 -28.48
CA LEU A 619 -5.82 8.91 -29.88
C LEU A 619 -7.14 9.68 -30.03
N ASP A 620 -8.17 9.37 -29.24
CA ASP A 620 -9.45 10.10 -29.19
C ASP A 620 -9.25 11.61 -28.96
N VAL A 621 -8.43 11.96 -27.97
CA VAL A 621 -8.14 13.36 -27.63
C VAL A 621 -7.27 14.03 -28.70
N VAL A 622 -6.29 13.32 -29.27
CA VAL A 622 -5.42 13.87 -30.33
C VAL A 622 -6.22 14.13 -31.61
N LEU A 623 -7.06 13.17 -32.02
CA LEU A 623 -7.91 13.32 -33.20
C LEU A 623 -8.95 14.43 -33.01
N ALA A 624 -9.55 14.55 -31.83
CA ALA A 624 -10.43 15.68 -31.51
C ALA A 624 -9.71 17.03 -31.67
N LYS A 625 -8.49 17.16 -31.13
CA LYS A 625 -7.67 18.39 -31.27
C LYS A 625 -7.27 18.71 -32.71
N LEU A 626 -6.94 17.69 -33.51
CA LEU A 626 -6.60 17.89 -34.92
C LEU A 626 -7.84 18.31 -35.73
N THR A 627 -9.02 17.80 -35.35
CA THR A 627 -10.30 18.17 -35.96
C THR A 627 -10.67 19.62 -35.66
N THR A 628 -10.54 20.08 -34.41
CA THR A 628 -10.77 21.48 -34.06
C THR A 628 -9.75 22.43 -34.67
N ALA A 629 -8.55 21.95 -34.99
CA ALA A 629 -7.53 22.70 -35.72
C ALA A 629 -7.80 22.80 -37.24
N GLY A 630 -8.96 22.38 -37.72
CA GLY A 630 -9.39 22.52 -39.12
C GLY A 630 -9.04 21.34 -40.04
N ARG A 631 -8.51 20.23 -39.51
CA ARG A 631 -8.15 19.04 -40.31
C ARG A 631 -9.35 18.11 -40.54
N ILE A 632 -10.36 18.62 -41.24
CA ILE A 632 -11.63 17.91 -41.47
C ILE A 632 -11.41 16.68 -42.38
N ASP A 633 -10.52 16.76 -43.37
CA ASP A 633 -10.22 15.63 -44.27
C ASP A 633 -9.60 14.43 -43.53
N LEU A 634 -8.73 14.69 -42.56
CA LEU A 634 -8.18 13.66 -41.68
C LEU A 634 -9.29 13.00 -40.85
N ALA A 635 -10.21 13.81 -40.30
CA ALA A 635 -11.33 13.30 -39.53
C ALA A 635 -12.27 12.43 -40.37
N VAL A 636 -12.60 12.85 -41.58
CA VAL A 636 -13.42 12.09 -42.53
C VAL A 636 -12.74 10.77 -42.91
N ASN A 637 -11.43 10.80 -43.18
CA ASN A 637 -10.67 9.62 -43.58
C ASN A 637 -10.55 8.61 -42.44
N VAL A 638 -10.27 9.08 -41.22
CA VAL A 638 -10.22 8.22 -40.03
C VAL A 638 -11.60 7.60 -39.77
N LEU A 639 -12.69 8.36 -39.80
CA LEU A 639 -14.05 7.81 -39.64
C LEU A 639 -14.43 6.78 -40.71
N ARG A 640 -14.07 7.04 -41.97
CA ARG A 640 -14.33 6.08 -43.06
C ARG A 640 -13.50 4.80 -42.95
N ALA A 641 -12.21 4.92 -42.60
CA ALA A 641 -11.29 3.80 -42.48
C ALA A 641 -11.55 2.94 -41.22
N THR A 642 -11.80 3.59 -40.08
CA THR A 642 -11.91 2.90 -38.78
C THR A 642 -13.29 2.30 -38.54
N ILE A 643 -14.34 2.94 -39.07
CA ILE A 643 -15.70 2.67 -38.63
C ILE A 643 -16.62 2.22 -39.79
N VAL A 644 -16.51 2.80 -40.98
CA VAL A 644 -17.46 2.53 -42.09
C VAL A 644 -17.06 1.34 -42.97
N ARG A 645 -15.76 1.12 -43.22
CA ARG A 645 -15.31 0.09 -44.18
C ARG A 645 -15.10 -1.29 -43.55
N ASP A 646 -14.35 -1.36 -42.44
CA ASP A 646 -13.97 -2.65 -41.83
C ASP A 646 -14.33 -2.77 -40.33
N ALA A 647 -14.85 -1.69 -39.71
CA ALA A 647 -15.34 -1.60 -38.34
C ALA A 647 -14.36 -2.17 -37.29
N PHE A 648 -13.09 -1.79 -37.29
CA PHE A 648 -12.10 -2.31 -36.34
C PHE A 648 -12.18 -1.67 -34.94
N VAL A 649 -12.72 -0.45 -34.86
CA VAL A 649 -12.87 0.34 -33.63
C VAL A 649 -14.32 0.80 -33.55
N GLY A 650 -14.95 0.62 -32.39
CA GLY A 650 -16.36 0.99 -32.20
C GLY A 650 -16.51 2.49 -31.96
N GLY A 651 -17.63 3.08 -32.34
CA GLY A 651 -17.91 4.49 -32.04
C GLY A 651 -17.85 4.84 -30.54
N ALA A 652 -18.05 3.86 -29.64
CA ALA A 652 -17.91 4.03 -28.20
C ALA A 652 -16.45 4.18 -27.72
N GLU A 653 -15.45 3.82 -28.53
CA GLU A 653 -14.03 3.87 -28.17
C GLU A 653 -13.37 5.23 -28.50
N LEU A 654 -14.01 6.07 -29.33
CA LEU A 654 -13.57 7.42 -29.72
C LEU A 654 -14.65 8.50 -29.48
N PRO A 655 -15.17 8.67 -28.25
CA PRO A 655 -16.32 9.54 -27.98
C PRO A 655 -16.01 11.03 -28.19
N THR A 656 -14.83 11.49 -27.76
CA THR A 656 -14.46 12.92 -27.81
C THR A 656 -14.26 13.38 -29.25
N PHE A 657 -13.63 12.54 -30.07
CA PHE A 657 -13.44 12.75 -31.49
C PHE A 657 -14.77 12.80 -32.23
N LEU A 658 -15.68 11.84 -31.99
CA LEU A 658 -17.01 11.84 -32.62
C LEU A 658 -17.86 13.05 -32.23
N GLU A 659 -17.81 13.48 -30.97
CA GLU A 659 -18.51 14.67 -30.51
C GLU A 659 -17.96 15.94 -31.18
N THR A 660 -16.63 16.03 -31.28
CA THR A 660 -15.96 17.14 -31.96
C THR A 660 -16.33 17.20 -33.45
N VAL A 661 -16.35 16.05 -34.13
CA VAL A 661 -16.77 15.99 -35.54
C VAL A 661 -18.25 16.36 -35.70
N ALA A 662 -19.12 15.97 -34.76
CA ALA A 662 -20.53 16.39 -34.77
C ALA A 662 -20.69 17.91 -34.58
N GLN A 663 -19.90 18.53 -33.69
CA GLN A 663 -19.88 19.97 -33.51
C GLN A 663 -19.42 20.70 -34.78
N VAL A 664 -18.36 20.20 -35.44
CA VAL A 664 -17.87 20.73 -36.72
C VAL A 664 -18.91 20.52 -37.83
N ALA A 665 -19.60 19.39 -37.87
CA ALA A 665 -20.67 19.12 -38.83
C ALA A 665 -21.81 20.14 -38.73
N ASN A 666 -22.23 20.49 -37.50
CA ASN A 666 -23.27 21.48 -37.24
C ASN A 666 -22.83 22.92 -37.58
N ALA A 667 -21.53 23.21 -37.48
CA ALA A 667 -20.97 24.52 -37.80
C ALA A 667 -20.63 24.70 -39.30
N THR A 668 -20.69 23.64 -40.11
CA THR A 668 -20.32 23.67 -41.53
C THR A 668 -21.53 24.00 -42.42
N PRO A 669 -21.54 25.15 -43.13
CA PRO A 669 -22.65 25.53 -44.02
C PRO A 669 -22.66 24.73 -45.32
N GLY A 670 -23.86 24.46 -45.86
CA GLY A 670 -24.06 23.75 -47.13
C GLY A 670 -24.22 22.22 -46.99
N PRO A 671 -24.19 21.46 -48.11
CA PRO A 671 -24.48 20.01 -48.12
C PRO A 671 -23.43 19.13 -47.42
N GLN A 672 -22.26 19.70 -47.05
CA GLN A 672 -21.18 18.97 -46.39
C GLN A 672 -21.44 18.70 -44.91
N GLY A 673 -22.09 19.64 -44.19
CA GLY A 673 -22.46 19.46 -42.78
C GLY A 673 -23.38 18.25 -42.54
N PRO A 674 -24.50 18.13 -43.26
CA PRO A 674 -25.39 16.97 -43.19
C PRO A 674 -24.71 15.65 -43.55
N ALA A 675 -23.81 15.64 -44.54
CA ALA A 675 -23.07 14.44 -44.94
C ALA A 675 -22.07 13.98 -43.86
N LEU A 676 -21.40 14.93 -43.19
CA LEU A 676 -20.50 14.65 -42.07
C LEU A 676 -21.28 14.12 -40.85
N MET A 677 -22.47 14.67 -40.61
CA MET A 677 -23.33 14.22 -39.52
C MET A 677 -23.92 12.83 -39.79
N GLN A 678 -24.22 12.48 -41.03
CA GLN A 678 -24.57 11.10 -41.41
C GLN A 678 -23.43 10.12 -41.14
N LEU A 679 -22.18 10.50 -41.41
CA LEU A 679 -21.01 9.67 -41.10
C LEU A 679 -20.83 9.46 -39.58
N VAL A 680 -21.05 10.50 -38.76
CA VAL A 680 -21.01 10.38 -37.30
C VAL A 680 -22.12 9.44 -36.80
N GLU A 681 -23.33 9.55 -37.35
CA GLU A 681 -24.45 8.70 -36.95
C GLU A 681 -24.26 7.24 -37.39
N GLN A 682 -23.72 7.01 -38.59
CA GLN A 682 -23.27 5.68 -39.03
C GLN A 682 -22.20 5.13 -38.09
N ALA A 683 -21.28 5.99 -37.63
CA ALA A 683 -20.20 5.60 -36.76
C ALA A 683 -20.62 5.24 -35.33
N ARG A 684 -21.67 5.89 -34.83
CA ARG A 684 -22.30 5.55 -33.54
C ARG A 684 -23.05 4.21 -33.57
N ARG A 685 -23.53 3.80 -34.75
CA ARG A 685 -24.32 2.57 -34.94
C ARG A 685 -23.50 1.32 -35.27
N THR A 686 -22.21 1.47 -35.57
CA THR A 686 -21.32 0.39 -36.00
C THR A 686 -20.67 -0.30 -34.80
N GLN A 687 -20.88 -1.61 -34.67
CA GLN A 687 -20.19 -2.44 -33.69
C GLN A 687 -18.86 -2.96 -34.25
N PRO A 688 -17.78 -3.00 -33.44
CA PRO A 688 -16.49 -3.44 -33.93
C PRO A 688 -16.51 -4.91 -34.35
N ARG A 689 -16.01 -5.23 -35.54
CA ARG A 689 -15.71 -6.58 -36.00
C ARG A 689 -14.40 -7.04 -35.32
N GLY A 690 -14.47 -8.16 -34.62
CA GLY A 690 -13.32 -8.77 -33.95
C GLY A 690 -12.12 -8.96 -34.89
N THR A 691 -10.93 -8.64 -34.39
CA THR A 691 -9.65 -8.70 -35.11
C THR A 691 -9.35 -10.11 -35.64
N ALA A 692 -8.74 -10.20 -36.82
CA ALA A 692 -8.41 -11.44 -37.53
C ALA A 692 -7.58 -12.48 -36.74
N ARG A 693 -6.96 -12.09 -35.60
CA ARG A 693 -6.25 -13.00 -34.68
C ARG A 693 -7.19 -14.01 -33.97
N GLU A 694 -8.51 -13.81 -34.05
CA GLU A 694 -9.52 -14.75 -33.54
C GLU A 694 -10.03 -15.76 -34.60
N ARG A 695 -9.58 -15.71 -35.87
CA ARG A 695 -10.07 -16.62 -36.93
C ARG A 695 -9.47 -18.03 -36.91
N GLY A 696 -8.50 -18.32 -36.03
CA GLY A 696 -7.85 -19.62 -35.93
C GLY A 696 -8.50 -20.64 -34.98
N GLY A 697 -9.54 -20.25 -34.23
CA GLY A 697 -10.23 -21.16 -33.31
C GLY A 697 -11.73 -21.03 -33.46
N GLN A 698 -12.35 -21.98 -34.17
CA GLN A 698 -13.80 -22.08 -34.25
C GLN A 698 -14.39 -22.31 -32.85
N GLY A 699 -14.86 -21.23 -32.24
CA GLY A 699 -15.77 -21.21 -31.10
C GLY A 699 -16.78 -20.11 -31.35
N VAL A 700 -18.00 -20.49 -31.68
CA VAL A 700 -19.15 -19.59 -31.91
C VAL A 700 -19.24 -18.58 -30.75
N ARG A 701 -18.94 -17.30 -30.99
CA ARG A 701 -19.13 -16.21 -30.03
C ARG A 701 -20.63 -15.93 -29.90
N ARG A 702 -21.33 -16.79 -29.15
CA ARG A 702 -22.72 -16.57 -28.72
C ARG A 702 -22.75 -15.34 -27.79
N GLN A 703 -23.86 -14.60 -27.84
CA GLN A 703 -24.27 -13.64 -26.80
C GLN A 703 -24.01 -14.23 -25.40
N PRO A 704 -23.82 -13.43 -24.33
CA PRO A 704 -23.80 -13.96 -22.97
C PRO A 704 -25.22 -14.35 -22.53
N ALA A 705 -25.78 -15.37 -23.17
CA ALA A 705 -26.86 -16.15 -22.61
C ALA A 705 -26.22 -17.23 -21.72
N LEU A 706 -26.71 -17.36 -20.49
CA LEU A 706 -26.47 -18.55 -19.65
C LEU A 706 -26.92 -19.82 -20.39
N PRO A 707 -26.42 -21.00 -19.99
CA PRO A 707 -26.73 -22.26 -20.65
C PRO A 707 -28.23 -22.42 -20.88
N THR A 708 -28.56 -22.83 -22.11
CA THR A 708 -29.89 -23.21 -22.57
C THR A 708 -30.52 -24.22 -21.61
N GLN A 709 -31.82 -24.02 -21.31
CA GLN A 709 -32.78 -24.93 -20.66
C GLN A 709 -32.21 -26.32 -20.38
N ASP A 710 -32.11 -26.70 -19.10
CA ASP A 710 -31.80 -28.08 -18.77
C ASP A 710 -32.96 -28.95 -19.28
N LYS A 711 -32.68 -30.02 -20.02
CA LYS A 711 -33.72 -30.84 -20.70
C LYS A 711 -34.75 -31.42 -19.73
N ASN A 712 -34.43 -31.42 -18.43
CA ASN A 712 -35.25 -31.95 -17.35
C ASN A 712 -36.15 -30.90 -16.68
N ASP A 713 -36.12 -29.62 -17.09
CA ASP A 713 -36.91 -28.56 -16.46
C ASP A 713 -38.38 -28.55 -16.93
N PRO A 714 -39.37 -28.28 -16.03
CA PRO A 714 -40.77 -28.28 -16.43
C PRO A 714 -41.07 -27.10 -17.36
N PRO A 715 -41.87 -27.29 -18.42
CA PRO A 715 -42.21 -26.23 -19.36
C PRO A 715 -42.92 -25.08 -18.64
N GLY A 716 -42.51 -23.84 -18.94
CA GLY A 716 -43.09 -22.62 -18.34
C GLY A 716 -42.61 -22.27 -16.92
N LEU A 717 -41.80 -23.12 -16.26
CA LEU A 717 -41.27 -22.81 -14.92
C LEU A 717 -40.38 -21.56 -14.96
N ARG A 718 -39.49 -21.45 -15.95
CA ARG A 718 -38.59 -20.30 -16.09
C ARG A 718 -39.34 -18.97 -16.21
N ASP A 719 -40.40 -18.92 -17.02
CA ASP A 719 -41.24 -17.72 -17.18
C ASP A 719 -42.01 -17.38 -15.90
N LYS A 720 -42.49 -18.41 -15.19
CA LYS A 720 -43.12 -18.24 -13.87
C LYS A 720 -42.13 -17.64 -12.86
N VAL A 721 -40.89 -18.13 -12.81
CA VAL A 721 -39.84 -17.62 -11.91
C VAL A 721 -39.41 -16.20 -12.29
N ALA A 722 -39.26 -15.90 -13.57
CA ALA A 722 -38.94 -14.55 -14.04
C ALA A 722 -40.00 -13.53 -13.62
N ARG A 723 -41.30 -13.85 -13.79
CA ARG A 723 -42.40 -12.98 -13.34
C ARG A 723 -42.37 -12.74 -11.83
N ILE A 724 -42.15 -13.79 -11.04
CA ILE A 724 -42.02 -13.68 -9.58
C ILE A 724 -40.84 -12.78 -9.21
N PHE A 725 -39.73 -12.86 -9.93
CA PHE A 725 -38.56 -12.02 -9.69
C PHE A 725 -38.80 -10.55 -10.06
N ASP A 726 -39.47 -10.29 -11.18
CA ASP A 726 -39.86 -8.93 -11.59
C ASP A 726 -40.87 -8.30 -10.61
N ASP A 727 -41.80 -9.10 -10.08
CA ASP A 727 -42.73 -8.67 -9.03
C ASP A 727 -41.98 -8.33 -7.74
N TRP A 728 -40.96 -9.12 -7.36
CA TRP A 728 -40.11 -8.84 -6.21
C TRP A 728 -39.32 -7.54 -6.36
N ILE A 729 -38.67 -7.33 -7.51
CA ILE A 729 -37.90 -6.12 -7.78
C ILE A 729 -38.82 -4.88 -7.72
N ARG A 730 -40.00 -4.97 -8.35
CA ARG A 730 -41.01 -3.90 -8.27
C ARG A 730 -41.50 -3.63 -6.85
N ALA A 731 -41.67 -4.68 -6.04
CA ALA A 731 -42.05 -4.53 -4.64
C ALA A 731 -40.96 -3.83 -3.82
N LEU A 732 -39.69 -4.16 -4.06
CA LEU A 732 -38.55 -3.50 -3.41
C LEU A 732 -38.45 -2.01 -3.78
N ASP A 733 -38.77 -1.65 -5.02
CA ASP A 733 -38.77 -0.25 -5.49
C ASP A 733 -39.97 0.56 -4.93
N ALA A 734 -41.13 -0.08 -4.76
CA ALA A 734 -42.36 0.59 -4.35
C ALA A 734 -42.44 0.90 -2.84
N SER A 735 -41.93 0.03 -1.96
CA SER A 735 -41.84 0.30 -0.52
C SER A 735 -40.90 -0.68 0.21
N PRO A 736 -39.87 -0.21 0.93
CA PRO A 736 -38.98 -1.08 1.70
C PRO A 736 -39.59 -1.64 3.01
N ALA A 737 -40.90 -1.51 3.23
CA ALA A 737 -41.55 -1.88 4.50
C ALA A 737 -41.83 -3.40 4.64
N ASP A 738 -41.61 -3.95 5.84
CA ASP A 738 -41.73 -5.39 6.18
C ASP A 738 -43.07 -6.06 5.79
N ARG A 739 -44.17 -5.28 5.72
CA ARG A 739 -45.50 -5.81 5.35
C ARG A 739 -45.58 -6.31 3.91
N THR A 740 -44.88 -5.69 2.98
CA THR A 740 -44.86 -6.11 1.56
C THR A 740 -44.03 -7.38 1.37
N GLN A 741 -42.95 -7.54 2.13
CA GLN A 741 -42.10 -8.73 2.14
C GLN A 741 -42.84 -9.96 2.66
N ALA A 742 -43.60 -9.83 3.74
CA ALA A 742 -44.39 -10.93 4.30
C ALA A 742 -45.47 -11.44 3.34
N ALA A 743 -46.15 -10.53 2.62
CA ALA A 743 -47.13 -10.88 1.60
C ALA A 743 -46.49 -11.63 0.42
N PHE A 744 -45.31 -11.19 -0.02
CA PHE A 744 -44.56 -11.85 -1.09
C PHE A 744 -44.10 -13.26 -0.68
N VAL A 745 -43.59 -13.44 0.54
CA VAL A 745 -43.24 -14.78 1.06
C VAL A 745 -44.45 -15.71 1.07
N SER A 746 -45.63 -15.21 1.45
CA SER A 746 -46.88 -15.98 1.41
C SER A 746 -47.24 -16.43 -0.01
N GLN A 747 -47.09 -15.55 -0.99
CA GLN A 747 -47.29 -15.85 -2.42
C GLN A 747 -46.34 -16.96 -2.91
N VAL A 748 -45.05 -16.88 -2.56
CA VAL A 748 -44.06 -17.91 -2.95
C VAL A 748 -44.35 -19.26 -2.27
N LYS A 749 -44.79 -19.26 -1.00
CA LYS A 749 -45.23 -20.48 -0.29
C LYS A 749 -46.47 -21.10 -0.95
N GLN A 750 -47.49 -20.30 -1.27
CA GLN A 750 -48.71 -20.76 -1.96
C GLN A 750 -48.42 -21.30 -3.37
N ALA A 751 -47.37 -20.79 -4.02
CA ALA A 751 -46.94 -21.27 -5.32
C ALA A 751 -46.23 -22.64 -5.28
N GLY A 752 -46.00 -23.22 -4.09
CA GLY A 752 -45.36 -24.52 -3.90
C GLY A 752 -43.86 -24.54 -4.19
N LEU A 753 -43.18 -23.39 -4.17
CA LEU A 753 -41.77 -23.24 -4.59
C LEU A 753 -40.76 -23.39 -3.44
N LEU A 754 -41.23 -23.64 -2.21
CA LEU A 754 -40.41 -23.72 -0.99
C LEU A 754 -40.64 -25.02 -0.21
N ASN A 755 -40.93 -26.11 -0.91
CA ASN A 755 -41.20 -27.42 -0.29
C ASN A 755 -39.91 -28.20 0.07
N GLY A 756 -38.73 -27.69 -0.30
CA GLY A 756 -37.42 -28.33 -0.06
C GLY A 756 -37.06 -29.44 -1.06
N ASP A 757 -37.91 -29.64 -2.06
CA ASP A 757 -37.81 -30.61 -3.16
C ASP A 757 -36.94 -30.10 -4.34
N GLU A 758 -36.87 -30.88 -5.43
CA GLU A 758 -36.13 -30.49 -6.65
C GLU A 758 -36.67 -29.18 -7.28
N LEU A 759 -37.97 -28.90 -7.12
CA LEU A 759 -38.56 -27.66 -7.63
C LEU A 759 -38.00 -26.44 -6.91
N THR A 760 -37.72 -26.57 -5.61
CA THR A 760 -37.05 -25.53 -4.82
C THR A 760 -35.63 -25.27 -5.34
N ASP A 761 -34.87 -26.32 -5.70
CA ASP A 761 -33.51 -26.16 -6.26
C ASP A 761 -33.52 -25.45 -7.61
N ARG A 762 -34.47 -25.85 -8.49
CA ARG A 762 -34.65 -25.23 -9.81
C ARG A 762 -35.09 -23.77 -9.68
N PHE A 763 -35.97 -23.46 -8.75
CA PHE A 763 -36.40 -22.10 -8.44
C PHE A 763 -35.22 -21.21 -8.04
N ILE A 764 -34.41 -21.66 -7.07
CA ILE A 764 -33.22 -20.92 -6.59
C ILE A 764 -32.20 -20.74 -7.73
N ARG A 765 -31.95 -21.81 -8.50
CA ARG A 765 -31.02 -21.78 -9.64
C ARG A 765 -31.44 -20.74 -10.68
N TYR A 766 -32.71 -20.74 -11.09
CA TYR A 766 -33.20 -19.80 -12.10
C TYR A 766 -33.14 -18.34 -11.65
N LEU A 767 -33.48 -18.06 -10.40
CA LEU A 767 -33.35 -16.71 -9.84
C LEU A 767 -31.89 -16.24 -9.88
N MET A 768 -30.96 -17.11 -9.49
CA MET A 768 -29.53 -16.82 -9.53
C MET A 768 -29.05 -16.57 -10.96
N GLU A 769 -29.38 -17.48 -11.89
CA GLU A 769 -29.05 -17.35 -13.31
C GLU A 769 -29.58 -16.02 -13.87
N LEU A 770 -30.86 -15.68 -13.66
CA LEU A 770 -31.44 -14.41 -14.11
C LEU A 770 -30.70 -13.20 -13.55
N SER A 771 -30.36 -13.21 -12.26
CA SER A 771 -29.64 -12.12 -11.60
C SER A 771 -28.22 -11.91 -12.18
N ILE A 772 -27.52 -13.01 -12.48
CA ILE A 772 -26.17 -13.00 -13.07
C ILE A 772 -26.25 -12.57 -14.53
N ALA A 773 -27.23 -13.05 -15.29
CA ALA A 773 -27.46 -12.67 -16.68
C ALA A 773 -27.68 -11.16 -16.80
N HIS A 774 -28.53 -10.60 -15.93
CA HIS A 774 -28.80 -9.17 -15.90
C HIS A 774 -27.54 -8.37 -15.55
N CYS A 775 -26.77 -8.84 -14.55
CA CYS A 775 -25.52 -8.20 -14.15
C CYS A 775 -24.51 -8.18 -15.31
N LEU A 776 -24.24 -9.32 -15.95
CA LEU A 776 -23.31 -9.41 -17.07
C LEU A 776 -23.82 -8.68 -18.32
N GLY A 777 -25.13 -8.69 -18.56
CA GLY A 777 -25.76 -7.97 -19.68
C GLY A 777 -25.68 -6.45 -19.54
N SER A 778 -25.65 -5.92 -18.31
CA SER A 778 -25.52 -4.48 -18.06
C SER A 778 -24.17 -3.89 -18.49
N GLU A 779 -23.11 -4.71 -18.54
CA GLU A 779 -21.79 -4.33 -19.07
C GLU A 779 -21.87 -4.06 -20.59
N MET A 780 -22.84 -4.68 -21.29
CA MET A 780 -23.05 -4.55 -22.73
C MET A 780 -24.09 -3.48 -23.12
N ALA A 781 -24.92 -3.01 -22.18
CA ALA A 781 -26.13 -2.25 -22.48
C ALA A 781 -25.99 -0.72 -22.43
N ALA A 782 -24.79 -0.17 -22.18
CA ALA A 782 -24.57 1.28 -22.07
C ALA A 782 -23.92 1.88 -23.34
N PRO A 783 -24.69 2.37 -24.32
CA PRO A 783 -24.17 3.26 -25.35
C PRO A 783 -24.02 4.68 -24.78
N GLY A 784 -22.79 5.21 -24.73
CA GLY A 784 -22.54 6.65 -24.55
C GLY A 784 -21.72 7.07 -23.32
N ILE A 785 -21.40 6.17 -22.40
CA ILE A 785 -20.45 6.42 -21.30
C ILE A 785 -19.58 5.16 -21.23
N GLY A 786 -18.26 5.30 -21.41
CA GLY A 786 -17.35 4.18 -21.67
C GLY A 786 -17.57 2.95 -20.78
N ALA A 787 -17.41 1.74 -21.34
CA ALA A 787 -17.57 0.42 -20.71
C ALA A 787 -18.56 0.41 -19.53
N GLY A 788 -19.84 0.09 -19.79
CA GLY A 788 -20.90 0.06 -18.79
C GLY A 788 -20.44 -0.65 -17.51
N GLN A 789 -20.52 0.06 -16.37
CA GLN A 789 -20.26 -0.57 -15.08
C GLN A 789 -21.27 -1.71 -14.87
N LEU A 790 -20.80 -2.85 -14.35
CA LEU A 790 -21.68 -3.94 -13.93
C LEU A 790 -22.72 -3.39 -12.93
N SER A 791 -23.99 -3.53 -13.27
CA SER A 791 -25.10 -3.28 -12.36
C SER A 791 -25.32 -4.51 -11.49
N PHE A 792 -25.17 -4.33 -10.18
CA PHE A 792 -25.42 -5.37 -9.18
C PHE A 792 -26.86 -5.37 -8.65
N THR A 793 -27.76 -4.54 -9.20
CA THR A 793 -29.13 -4.37 -8.67
C THR A 793 -29.90 -5.69 -8.62
N ALA A 794 -29.85 -6.50 -9.69
CA ALA A 794 -30.51 -7.80 -9.73
C ALA A 794 -29.87 -8.80 -8.75
N VAL A 795 -28.55 -8.76 -8.57
CA VAL A 795 -27.84 -9.62 -7.61
C VAL A 795 -28.21 -9.23 -6.18
N ASP A 796 -28.26 -7.94 -5.86
CA ASP A 796 -28.65 -7.43 -4.54
C ASP A 796 -30.14 -7.74 -4.26
N ALA A 797 -31.02 -7.64 -5.25
CA ALA A 797 -32.42 -8.04 -5.13
C ALA A 797 -32.58 -9.55 -4.86
N TYR A 798 -31.78 -10.39 -5.52
CA TYR A 798 -31.71 -11.82 -5.26
C TYR A 798 -31.25 -12.12 -3.83
N VAL A 799 -30.17 -11.48 -3.37
CA VAL A 799 -29.66 -11.63 -2.00
C VAL A 799 -30.76 -11.31 -0.99
N ARG A 800 -31.42 -10.15 -1.12
CA ARG A 800 -32.51 -9.76 -0.23
C ARG A 800 -33.66 -10.77 -0.22
N LEU A 801 -34.06 -11.27 -1.39
CA LEU A 801 -35.11 -12.28 -1.49
C LEU A 801 -34.74 -13.54 -0.71
N VAL A 802 -33.54 -14.07 -0.95
CA VAL A 802 -33.04 -15.26 -0.25
C VAL A 802 -33.01 -15.01 1.27
N CYS A 803 -32.54 -13.84 1.70
CA CYS A 803 -32.48 -13.51 3.12
C CYS A 803 -33.86 -13.46 3.77
N THR A 804 -34.83 -12.79 3.12
CA THR A 804 -36.23 -12.78 3.57
C THR A 804 -36.81 -14.20 3.62
N LEU A 805 -36.53 -15.04 2.62
CA LEU A 805 -37.00 -16.43 2.58
C LEU A 805 -36.40 -17.27 3.73
N VAL A 806 -35.10 -17.17 3.97
CA VAL A 806 -34.41 -17.91 5.04
C VAL A 806 -34.91 -17.47 6.43
N GLN A 807 -35.14 -16.17 6.63
CA GLN A 807 -35.65 -15.62 7.89
C GLN A 807 -37.12 -16.00 8.14
N ALA A 808 -37.98 -15.86 7.13
CA ALA A 808 -39.42 -16.14 7.23
C ALA A 808 -39.77 -17.65 7.25
N HIS A 809 -38.78 -18.52 7.01
CA HIS A 809 -38.91 -19.97 7.17
C HIS A 809 -38.45 -20.47 8.56
N GLY A 810 -38.32 -19.59 9.55
CA GLY A 810 -38.02 -19.95 10.94
C GLY A 810 -36.55 -20.31 11.20
N GLY A 811 -35.61 -19.48 10.73
CA GLY A 811 -34.16 -19.68 10.96
C GLY A 811 -33.53 -20.79 10.11
N GLY A 812 -34.01 -20.97 8.88
CA GLY A 812 -33.80 -22.16 8.05
C GLY A 812 -32.38 -22.40 7.53
N ALA A 813 -31.46 -22.80 8.40
CA ALA A 813 -30.13 -23.30 8.02
C ALA A 813 -30.15 -24.39 6.92
N PRO A 814 -31.15 -25.30 6.84
CA PRO A 814 -31.28 -26.25 5.73
C PRO A 814 -31.55 -25.58 4.38
N LEU A 815 -32.42 -24.56 4.34
CA LEU A 815 -32.70 -23.80 3.13
C LEU A 815 -31.47 -23.01 2.68
N LEU A 816 -30.76 -22.38 3.63
CA LEU A 816 -29.49 -21.72 3.36
C LEU A 816 -28.45 -22.68 2.79
N ALA A 817 -28.27 -23.86 3.42
CA ALA A 817 -27.34 -24.88 2.93
C ALA A 817 -27.69 -25.32 1.50
N LYS A 818 -28.98 -25.47 1.19
CA LYS A 818 -29.47 -25.79 -0.15
C LYS A 818 -29.18 -24.66 -1.15
N VAL A 819 -29.46 -23.40 -0.80
CA VAL A 819 -29.12 -22.23 -1.63
C VAL A 819 -27.62 -22.17 -1.92
N LEU A 820 -26.78 -22.33 -0.90
CA LEU A 820 -25.32 -22.29 -1.04
C LEU A 820 -24.78 -23.47 -1.86
N SER A 821 -25.40 -24.65 -1.75
CA SER A 821 -25.05 -25.82 -2.56
C SER A 821 -25.37 -25.59 -4.05
N VAL A 822 -26.59 -25.10 -4.34
CA VAL A 822 -26.99 -24.73 -5.71
C VAL A 822 -26.07 -23.65 -6.28
N MET A 823 -25.75 -22.63 -5.48
CA MET A 823 -24.80 -21.58 -5.84
C MET A 823 -23.43 -22.14 -6.20
N ALA A 824 -22.88 -23.05 -5.38
CA ALA A 824 -21.58 -23.63 -5.64
C ALA A 824 -21.58 -24.45 -6.94
N ALA A 825 -22.64 -25.21 -7.21
CA ALA A 825 -22.80 -25.98 -8.43
C ALA A 825 -22.91 -25.08 -9.68
N VAL A 826 -23.73 -24.02 -9.62
CA VAL A 826 -23.89 -23.06 -10.73
C VAL A 826 -22.60 -22.31 -11.02
N LEU A 827 -21.89 -21.86 -9.99
CA LEU A 827 -20.61 -21.18 -10.14
C LEU A 827 -19.56 -22.09 -10.76
N GLN A 828 -19.42 -23.32 -10.24
CA GLN A 828 -18.46 -24.29 -10.79
C GLN A 828 -18.77 -24.57 -12.27
N ARG A 829 -20.04 -24.83 -12.60
CA ARG A 829 -20.49 -25.05 -13.98
C ARG A 829 -20.18 -23.86 -14.89
N ASP A 830 -20.48 -22.63 -14.47
CA ASP A 830 -20.22 -21.44 -15.29
C ASP A 830 -18.72 -21.18 -15.48
N ALA A 831 -17.89 -21.46 -14.46
CA ALA A 831 -16.45 -21.38 -14.57
C ALA A 831 -15.87 -22.41 -15.54
N ASP A 832 -16.37 -23.65 -15.48
CA ASP A 832 -15.95 -24.75 -16.37
C ASP A 832 -16.40 -24.49 -17.82
N GLU A 833 -17.62 -24.00 -18.03
CA GLU A 833 -18.18 -23.72 -19.36
C GLU A 833 -17.55 -22.48 -20.03
N ARG A 834 -17.25 -21.41 -19.26
CA ARG A 834 -16.71 -20.15 -19.81
C ARG A 834 -15.19 -20.08 -19.87
N GLY A 835 -14.48 -20.90 -19.08
CA GLY A 835 -13.02 -20.91 -19.01
C GLY A 835 -12.44 -19.51 -18.77
N ALA A 836 -11.58 -19.04 -19.68
CA ALA A 836 -10.87 -17.77 -19.55
C ALA A 836 -11.76 -16.51 -19.54
N VAL A 837 -13.02 -16.61 -20.00
CA VAL A 837 -13.97 -15.49 -20.07
C VAL A 837 -14.90 -15.44 -18.84
N PHE A 838 -14.70 -16.34 -17.87
CA PHE A 838 -15.46 -16.35 -16.62
C PHE A 838 -15.27 -15.04 -15.84
N ASN A 839 -16.37 -14.50 -15.30
CA ASN A 839 -16.35 -13.26 -14.51
C ASN A 839 -16.81 -13.56 -13.08
N ALA A 840 -15.86 -13.56 -12.14
CA ALA A 840 -16.10 -13.86 -10.73
C ALA A 840 -16.91 -12.78 -9.97
N ARG A 841 -17.04 -11.55 -10.52
CA ARG A 841 -17.59 -10.38 -9.80
C ARG A 841 -19.04 -10.57 -9.34
N PRO A 842 -20.00 -11.07 -10.16
CA PRO A 842 -21.38 -11.29 -9.72
C PRO A 842 -21.47 -12.35 -8.62
N TYR A 843 -20.72 -13.45 -8.76
CA TYR A 843 -20.67 -14.53 -7.76
C TYR A 843 -20.07 -14.07 -6.43
N PHE A 844 -19.01 -13.27 -6.48
CA PHE A 844 -18.42 -12.66 -5.28
C PHE A 844 -19.42 -11.75 -4.56
N ARG A 845 -20.13 -10.87 -5.31
CA ARG A 845 -21.16 -9.98 -4.77
C ARG A 845 -22.32 -10.76 -4.12
N LEU A 846 -22.75 -11.84 -4.77
CA LEU A 846 -23.77 -12.73 -4.25
C LEU A 846 -23.32 -13.40 -2.94
N CYS A 847 -22.12 -14.00 -2.91
CA CYS A 847 -21.58 -14.64 -1.72
C CYS A 847 -21.44 -13.68 -0.54
N ILE A 848 -20.82 -12.51 -0.77
CA ILE A 848 -20.60 -11.52 0.30
C ILE A 848 -21.92 -10.93 0.82
N GLY A 849 -22.91 -10.74 -0.08
CA GLY A 849 -24.25 -10.30 0.28
C GLY A 849 -24.94 -11.30 1.21
N LEU A 850 -24.99 -12.58 0.82
CA LEU A 850 -25.57 -13.65 1.65
C LEU A 850 -24.87 -13.76 3.01
N ILE A 851 -23.53 -13.76 3.02
CA ILE A 851 -22.74 -13.84 4.25
C ILE A 851 -23.02 -12.64 5.17
N SER A 852 -23.21 -11.45 4.60
CA SER A 852 -23.41 -10.22 5.37
C SER A 852 -24.83 -10.09 5.92
N GLU A 853 -25.86 -10.46 5.15
CA GLU A 853 -27.25 -10.32 5.56
C GLU A 853 -27.75 -11.47 6.45
N LEU A 854 -27.22 -12.68 6.27
CA LEU A 854 -27.56 -13.85 7.10
C LEU A 854 -26.61 -14.04 8.30
N ALA A 855 -25.79 -13.02 8.56
CA ALA A 855 -24.79 -13.08 9.60
C ALA A 855 -25.49 -13.10 10.98
N PRO A 856 -25.33 -14.16 11.80
CA PRO A 856 -26.07 -14.28 13.06
C PRO A 856 -25.75 -13.13 14.00
N THR A 857 -26.78 -12.58 14.66
CA THR A 857 -26.66 -11.50 15.65
C THR A 857 -26.07 -11.98 16.97
N ASN A 858 -26.36 -13.22 17.36
CA ASN A 858 -25.81 -13.88 18.53
C ASN A 858 -25.10 -15.19 18.14
N LEU A 859 -23.80 -15.32 18.44
CA LEU A 859 -23.01 -16.51 18.12
C LEU A 859 -23.29 -17.70 19.07
N SER A 860 -23.98 -17.45 20.18
CA SER A 860 -24.36 -18.49 21.14
C SER A 860 -25.58 -19.32 20.70
N ASP A 861 -26.34 -18.84 19.72
CA ASP A 861 -27.53 -19.53 19.22
C ASP A 861 -27.13 -20.79 18.43
N PRO A 862 -27.76 -21.96 18.67
CA PRO A 862 -27.45 -23.18 17.91
C PRO A 862 -27.63 -23.04 16.39
N SER A 863 -28.57 -22.19 15.95
CA SER A 863 -28.79 -21.87 14.53
C SER A 863 -27.62 -21.09 13.92
N ALA A 864 -26.94 -20.24 14.70
CA ALA A 864 -25.78 -19.47 14.25
C ALA A 864 -24.63 -20.37 13.82
N PHE A 865 -24.34 -21.42 14.59
CA PHE A 865 -23.36 -22.44 14.22
C PHE A 865 -23.71 -23.07 12.87
N ASN A 866 -24.94 -23.54 12.69
CA ASN A 866 -25.36 -24.22 11.47
C ASN A 866 -25.26 -23.33 10.22
N MET A 867 -25.62 -22.04 10.32
CA MET A 867 -25.53 -21.09 9.21
C MET A 867 -24.08 -20.78 8.82
N VAL A 868 -23.22 -20.53 9.81
CA VAL A 868 -21.79 -20.22 9.56
C VAL A 868 -21.05 -21.47 9.08
N ALA A 869 -21.37 -22.65 9.61
CA ALA A 869 -20.82 -23.93 9.16
C ALA A 869 -21.26 -24.29 7.73
N ALA A 870 -22.53 -24.06 7.37
CA ALA A 870 -23.02 -24.25 6.00
C ALA A 870 -22.29 -23.34 5.01
N THR A 871 -22.05 -22.08 5.41
CA THR A 871 -21.25 -21.12 4.64
C THR A 871 -19.81 -21.62 4.44
N ALA A 872 -19.16 -22.08 5.51
CA ALA A 872 -17.81 -22.64 5.43
C ALA A 872 -17.74 -23.89 4.54
N ALA A 873 -18.75 -24.76 4.60
CA ALA A 873 -18.84 -25.94 3.75
C ALA A 873 -18.98 -25.57 2.26
N ALA A 874 -19.80 -24.57 1.95
CA ALA A 874 -19.96 -24.06 0.59
C ALA A 874 -18.67 -23.42 0.04
N LEU A 875 -17.98 -22.62 0.85
CA LEU A 875 -16.66 -22.09 0.48
C LEU A 875 -15.66 -23.23 0.29
N ASN A 876 -15.68 -24.28 1.12
CA ASN A 876 -14.79 -25.43 0.92
C ASN A 876 -15.11 -26.20 -0.39
N ALA A 877 -16.38 -26.28 -0.80
CA ALA A 877 -16.77 -26.84 -2.09
C ALA A 877 -16.25 -26.01 -3.28
N LEU A 878 -16.13 -24.69 -3.09
CA LEU A 878 -15.60 -23.72 -4.05
C LEU A 878 -14.08 -23.50 -3.95
N GLN A 879 -13.34 -24.40 -3.28
CA GLN A 879 -11.91 -24.24 -3.08
C GLN A 879 -11.13 -24.02 -4.40
N PRO A 880 -9.99 -23.31 -4.37
CA PRO A 880 -9.23 -22.96 -5.58
C PRO A 880 -8.77 -24.15 -6.42
N MET A 881 -8.54 -25.32 -5.82
CA MET A 881 -8.20 -26.54 -6.57
C MET A 881 -9.36 -27.07 -7.43
N ARG A 882 -10.61 -26.72 -7.08
CA ARG A 882 -11.81 -27.08 -7.85
C ARG A 882 -12.21 -25.98 -8.83
N VAL A 883 -12.09 -24.71 -8.42
CA VAL A 883 -12.46 -23.56 -9.25
C VAL A 883 -11.32 -22.52 -9.28
N PRO A 884 -10.24 -22.75 -10.06
CA PRO A 884 -9.07 -21.87 -10.06
C PRO A 884 -9.37 -20.43 -10.47
N ALA A 885 -10.31 -20.22 -11.40
CA ALA A 885 -10.73 -18.89 -11.87
C ALA A 885 -11.40 -18.05 -10.77
N PHE A 886 -11.86 -18.68 -9.68
CA PHE A 886 -12.47 -18.02 -8.52
C PHE A 886 -11.49 -17.81 -7.36
N ALA A 887 -10.21 -18.20 -7.48
CA ALA A 887 -9.26 -18.22 -6.36
C ALA A 887 -9.09 -16.88 -5.62
N PHE A 888 -9.06 -15.75 -6.35
CA PHE A 888 -8.93 -14.42 -5.72
C PHE A 888 -10.18 -14.02 -4.93
N ALA A 889 -11.36 -14.17 -5.54
CA ALA A 889 -12.63 -13.90 -4.88
C ALA A 889 -12.83 -14.83 -3.67
N TRP A 890 -12.45 -16.10 -3.81
CA TRP A 890 -12.48 -17.09 -2.74
C TRP A 890 -11.57 -16.71 -1.56
N LEU A 891 -10.33 -16.27 -1.84
CA LEU A 891 -9.39 -15.80 -0.81
C LEU A 891 -9.95 -14.60 -0.03
N GLU A 892 -10.59 -13.67 -0.72
CA GLU A 892 -11.26 -12.53 -0.10
C GLU A 892 -12.47 -12.94 0.74
N LEU A 893 -13.26 -13.93 0.30
CA LEU A 893 -14.41 -14.45 1.05
C LEU A 893 -14.01 -15.17 2.33
N ILE A 894 -13.02 -16.07 2.28
CA ILE A 894 -12.58 -16.80 3.48
C ILE A 894 -11.92 -15.88 4.51
N SER A 895 -11.36 -14.73 4.09
CA SER A 895 -10.75 -13.72 4.96
C SER A 895 -11.66 -12.53 5.25
N TYR A 896 -12.93 -12.61 4.83
CA TYR A 896 -13.87 -11.51 5.00
C TYR A 896 -14.12 -11.21 6.48
N ARG A 897 -14.04 -9.93 6.86
CA ARG A 897 -14.23 -9.44 8.24
C ARG A 897 -15.57 -9.84 8.87
N GLY A 898 -16.60 -10.09 8.05
CA GLY A 898 -17.92 -10.54 8.51
C GLY A 898 -18.02 -12.06 8.68
N PHE A 899 -17.04 -12.83 8.20
CA PHE A 899 -17.06 -14.30 8.19
C PHE A 899 -15.97 -14.89 9.08
N MET A 900 -14.69 -14.59 8.81
CA MET A 900 -13.55 -15.26 9.46
C MET A 900 -13.56 -15.13 10.99
N PRO A 901 -13.68 -13.93 11.59
CA PRO A 901 -13.75 -13.79 13.04
C PRO A 901 -14.97 -14.52 13.62
N ARG A 902 -16.13 -14.46 12.96
CA ARG A 902 -17.35 -15.11 13.45
C ARG A 902 -17.21 -16.61 13.49
N LEU A 903 -16.60 -17.22 12.47
CA LEU A 903 -16.32 -18.65 12.43
C LEU A 903 -15.32 -19.04 13.54
N LEU A 904 -14.26 -18.26 13.73
CA LEU A 904 -13.22 -18.54 14.73
C LEU A 904 -13.66 -18.28 16.18
N MET A 905 -14.63 -17.39 16.40
CA MET A 905 -15.18 -17.04 17.72
C MET A 905 -16.40 -17.87 18.13
N LEU A 906 -16.80 -18.87 17.34
CA LEU A 906 -17.90 -19.76 17.72
C LEU A 906 -17.61 -20.45 19.06
N PRO A 907 -18.62 -20.58 19.96
CA PRO A 907 -18.42 -21.15 21.29
C PRO A 907 -17.79 -22.55 21.25
N GLY A 908 -16.83 -22.79 22.12
CA GLY A 908 -16.11 -24.06 22.20
C GLY A 908 -15.25 -24.37 20.98
N ASN A 909 -14.78 -23.36 20.25
CA ASN A 909 -13.91 -23.48 19.08
C ASN A 909 -14.49 -24.36 17.95
N LYS A 910 -15.81 -24.56 17.92
CA LYS A 910 -16.48 -25.45 16.97
C LYS A 910 -16.25 -25.07 15.50
N GLY A 911 -15.97 -23.80 15.23
CA GLY A 911 -15.65 -23.33 13.87
C GLY A 911 -14.21 -23.52 13.44
N TRP A 912 -13.28 -23.82 14.36
CA TRP A 912 -11.86 -23.97 14.03
C TRP A 912 -11.61 -25.10 13.01
N PRO A 913 -12.18 -26.31 13.15
CA PRO A 913 -11.99 -27.37 12.15
C PRO A 913 -12.54 -27.03 10.76
N HIS A 914 -13.50 -26.11 10.66
CA HIS A 914 -14.00 -25.64 9.37
C HIS A 914 -13.02 -24.65 8.74
N PHE A 915 -12.54 -23.69 9.52
CA PHE A 915 -11.56 -22.71 9.02
C PHE A 915 -10.21 -23.36 8.70
N GLN A 916 -9.78 -24.34 9.49
CA GLN A 916 -8.58 -25.14 9.22
C GLN A 916 -8.66 -25.81 7.84
N ARG A 917 -9.80 -26.41 7.48
CA ARG A 917 -10.00 -27.03 6.16
C ARG A 917 -9.86 -26.03 5.02
N LEU A 918 -10.45 -24.83 5.18
CA LEU A 918 -10.30 -23.75 4.21
C LEU A 918 -8.84 -23.31 4.08
N LEU A 919 -8.15 -23.10 5.21
CA LEU A 919 -6.76 -22.67 5.18
C LEU A 919 -5.83 -23.73 4.55
N VAL A 920 -6.05 -25.01 4.84
CA VAL A 920 -5.29 -26.10 4.19
C VAL A 920 -5.61 -26.20 2.70
N ALA A 921 -6.86 -26.00 2.27
CA ALA A 921 -7.22 -25.96 0.86
C ALA A 921 -6.47 -24.84 0.11
N LEU A 922 -6.32 -23.66 0.73
CA LEU A 922 -5.53 -22.56 0.19
C LEU A 922 -4.03 -22.92 0.09
N LEU A 923 -3.48 -23.50 1.15
CA LEU A 923 -2.05 -23.85 1.21
C LEU A 923 -1.72 -24.94 0.18
N ARG A 924 -2.56 -25.97 0.05
CA ARG A 924 -2.41 -27.03 -0.97
C ARG A 924 -2.53 -26.51 -2.39
N PHE A 925 -3.40 -25.53 -2.64
CA PHE A 925 -3.47 -24.89 -3.95
C PHE A 925 -2.16 -24.16 -4.30
N LEU A 926 -1.52 -23.53 -3.32
CA LEU A 926 -0.25 -22.81 -3.53
C LEU A 926 0.98 -23.71 -3.56
N GLU A 927 0.93 -24.84 -2.87
CA GLU A 927 2.02 -25.80 -2.69
C GLU A 927 2.84 -26.09 -3.96
N PRO A 928 2.24 -26.49 -5.11
CA PRO A 928 3.02 -26.85 -6.29
C PRO A 928 3.80 -25.65 -6.87
N TYR A 929 3.20 -24.47 -6.88
CA TYR A 929 3.84 -23.24 -7.37
C TYR A 929 4.98 -22.79 -6.44
N LEU A 930 4.79 -22.97 -5.14
CA LEU A 930 5.75 -22.58 -4.11
C LEU A 930 6.94 -23.55 -4.02
N ARG A 931 6.70 -24.84 -4.22
CA ARG A 931 7.75 -25.87 -4.27
C ARG A 931 8.76 -25.58 -5.39
N ASN A 932 8.27 -25.23 -6.57
CA ASN A 932 9.08 -24.99 -7.76
C ASN A 932 9.57 -23.54 -7.90
N ALA A 933 9.23 -22.66 -6.95
CA ALA A 933 9.49 -21.21 -7.02
C ALA A 933 8.92 -20.52 -8.28
N GLU A 934 7.84 -21.05 -8.86
CA GLU A 934 7.16 -20.53 -10.04
C GLU A 934 6.20 -19.39 -9.69
N LEU A 935 6.77 -18.23 -9.33
CA LEU A 935 6.02 -17.08 -8.83
C LEU A 935 5.61 -16.12 -9.95
N THR A 936 4.65 -16.53 -10.78
CA THR A 936 3.95 -15.62 -11.71
C THR A 936 3.28 -14.47 -10.94
N ASP A 937 2.95 -13.37 -11.61
CA ASP A 937 2.32 -12.22 -10.94
C ASP A 937 1.03 -12.58 -10.18
N PRO A 938 0.10 -13.41 -10.72
CA PRO A 938 -1.07 -13.87 -9.98
C PRO A 938 -0.71 -14.70 -8.73
N VAL A 939 0.24 -15.64 -8.85
CA VAL A 939 0.68 -16.47 -7.72
C VAL A 939 1.33 -15.60 -6.63
N ARG A 940 2.12 -14.58 -7.02
CA ARG A 940 2.73 -13.64 -6.07
C ARG A 940 1.69 -12.82 -5.31
N LEU A 941 0.60 -12.44 -5.96
CA LEU A 941 -0.52 -11.76 -5.31
C LEU A 941 -1.26 -12.68 -4.34
N LEU A 942 -1.56 -13.93 -4.74
CA LEU A 942 -2.16 -14.93 -3.84
C LEU A 942 -1.27 -15.22 -2.64
N TYR A 943 0.03 -15.45 -2.85
CA TYR A 943 1.01 -15.65 -1.78
C TYR A 943 1.03 -14.49 -0.78
N ARG A 944 1.03 -13.24 -1.26
CA ARG A 944 0.94 -12.05 -0.39
C ARG A 944 -0.38 -11.98 0.38
N GLY A 945 -1.49 -12.40 -0.23
CA GLY A 945 -2.79 -12.52 0.43
C GLY A 945 -2.79 -13.58 1.53
N THR A 946 -2.24 -14.76 1.25
CA THR A 946 -2.07 -15.84 2.23
C THR A 946 -1.20 -15.42 3.42
N LEU A 947 -0.08 -14.72 3.17
CA LEU A 947 0.75 -14.17 4.26
C LEU A 947 -0.03 -13.19 5.15
N ARG A 948 -0.93 -12.37 4.57
CA ARG A 948 -1.78 -11.46 5.36
C ARG A 948 -2.74 -12.22 6.25
N ILE A 949 -3.34 -13.30 5.76
CA ILE A 949 -4.23 -14.16 6.55
C ILE A 949 -3.44 -14.81 7.70
N LEU A 950 -2.26 -15.37 7.42
CA LEU A 950 -1.40 -15.97 8.46
C LEU A 950 -0.96 -14.94 9.51
N LEU A 951 -0.63 -13.72 9.11
CA LEU A 951 -0.28 -12.63 10.03
C LEU A 951 -1.48 -12.21 10.90
N MET A 952 -2.67 -12.11 10.32
CA MET A 952 -3.90 -11.81 11.05
C MET A 952 -4.20 -12.92 12.06
N LEU A 953 -4.11 -14.18 11.64
CA LEU A 953 -4.29 -15.33 12.53
C LEU A 953 -3.25 -15.33 13.66
N LEU A 954 -1.99 -15.02 13.38
CA LEU A 954 -0.95 -14.95 14.40
C LEU A 954 -1.23 -13.85 15.44
N HIS A 955 -1.78 -12.72 15.01
CA HIS A 955 -2.10 -11.61 15.91
C HIS A 955 -3.43 -11.80 16.65
N ASP A 956 -4.47 -12.29 15.97
CA ASP A 956 -5.88 -12.32 16.44
C ASP A 956 -6.31 -13.70 16.96
N PHE A 957 -5.71 -14.78 16.49
CA PHE A 957 -6.06 -16.15 16.88
C PHE A 957 -4.82 -17.07 16.97
N PRO A 958 -3.76 -16.71 17.75
CA PRO A 958 -2.53 -17.48 17.80
C PRO A 958 -2.75 -18.91 18.34
N GLU A 959 -3.74 -19.13 19.21
CA GLU A 959 -4.11 -20.45 19.71
C GLU A 959 -4.57 -21.39 18.59
N PHE A 960 -5.29 -20.87 17.59
CA PHE A 960 -5.71 -21.64 16.43
C PHE A 960 -4.51 -22.12 15.61
N LEU A 961 -3.55 -21.22 15.33
CA LEU A 961 -2.32 -21.60 14.63
C LEU A 961 -1.48 -22.58 15.44
N ALA A 962 -1.40 -22.38 16.76
CA ALA A 962 -0.64 -23.25 17.66
C ALA A 962 -1.24 -24.68 17.71
N GLU A 963 -2.56 -24.80 17.77
CA GLU A 963 -3.26 -26.08 17.85
C GLU A 963 -3.18 -26.87 16.53
N PHE A 964 -3.39 -26.21 15.39
CA PHE A 964 -3.37 -26.83 14.06
C PHE A 964 -2.02 -26.76 13.34
N HIS A 965 -0.95 -26.34 14.03
CA HIS A 965 0.37 -26.09 13.42
C HIS A 965 0.89 -27.29 12.60
N PHE A 966 0.60 -28.52 13.04
CA PHE A 966 1.06 -29.75 12.39
C PHE A 966 0.47 -29.87 10.98
N GLN A 967 -0.86 -29.84 10.87
CA GLN A 967 -1.56 -29.93 9.59
C GLN A 967 -1.24 -28.75 8.66
N LEU A 968 -1.06 -27.55 9.23
CA LEU A 968 -0.71 -26.37 8.45
C LEU A 968 0.73 -26.45 7.92
N CYS A 969 1.68 -26.94 8.71
CA CYS A 969 3.06 -27.13 8.26
C CYS A 969 3.18 -28.25 7.23
N ASP A 970 2.38 -29.31 7.32
CA ASP A 970 2.33 -30.39 6.31
C ASP A 970 1.83 -29.90 4.95
N ALA A 971 1.01 -28.84 4.93
CA ALA A 971 0.51 -28.24 3.70
C ALA A 971 1.44 -27.16 3.11
N VAL A 972 2.53 -26.81 3.80
CA VAL A 972 3.48 -25.77 3.38
C VAL A 972 4.81 -26.39 2.98
N PRO A 973 5.32 -26.12 1.75
CA PRO A 973 6.62 -26.64 1.33
C PRO A 973 7.74 -26.27 2.31
N PRO A 974 8.74 -27.15 2.54
CA PRO A 974 9.83 -26.85 3.47
C PRO A 974 10.60 -25.57 3.14
N SER A 975 10.71 -25.22 1.86
CA SER A 975 11.33 -23.99 1.34
C SER A 975 10.60 -22.71 1.73
N CYS A 976 9.32 -22.78 2.11
CA CYS A 976 8.50 -21.64 2.49
C CYS A 976 8.70 -21.26 3.96
N ILE A 977 9.96 -20.98 4.32
CA ILE A 977 10.41 -20.74 5.69
C ILE A 977 9.60 -19.66 6.40
N GLN A 978 9.33 -18.52 5.75
CA GLN A 978 8.59 -17.42 6.38
C GLN A 978 7.15 -17.82 6.74
N MET A 979 6.45 -18.57 5.88
CA MET A 979 5.08 -19.03 6.16
C MET A 979 5.06 -20.01 7.34
N ARG A 980 6.02 -20.94 7.37
CA ARG A 980 6.18 -21.88 8.48
C ARG A 980 6.51 -21.14 9.77
N ASN A 981 7.43 -20.18 9.75
CA ASN A 981 7.76 -19.38 10.92
C ASN A 981 6.56 -18.61 11.48
N LEU A 982 5.67 -18.09 10.64
CA LEU A 982 4.42 -17.46 11.11
C LEU A 982 3.54 -18.43 11.90
N ILE A 983 3.39 -19.67 11.41
CA ILE A 983 2.61 -20.71 12.07
C ILE A 983 3.30 -21.17 13.36
N LEU A 984 4.61 -21.45 13.30
CA LEU A 984 5.39 -22.03 14.39
C LEU A 984 5.74 -21.02 15.50
N SER A 985 5.65 -19.72 15.22
CA SER A 985 5.83 -18.66 16.22
C SER A 985 4.55 -18.37 17.00
N ALA A 986 3.42 -19.02 16.69
CA ALA A 986 2.19 -18.84 17.42
C ALA A 986 2.24 -19.53 18.79
N PHE A 987 1.76 -18.84 19.82
CA PHE A 987 1.74 -19.33 21.21
C PHE A 987 0.51 -18.79 21.96
N PRO A 988 0.05 -19.47 23.02
CA PRO A 988 -1.12 -19.03 23.78
C PRO A 988 -0.94 -17.63 24.37
N ARG A 989 -1.92 -16.73 24.21
CA ARG A 989 -1.81 -15.33 24.67
C ARG A 989 -1.63 -15.18 26.18
N THR A 990 -2.09 -16.17 26.95
CA THR A 990 -1.95 -16.19 28.41
C THR A 990 -0.53 -16.50 28.86
N MET A 991 0.33 -17.00 27.97
CA MET A 991 1.72 -17.33 28.27
C MET A 991 2.62 -16.10 28.11
N ARG A 992 3.49 -15.87 29.09
CA ARG A 992 4.59 -14.89 29.00
C ARG A 992 5.87 -15.61 28.60
N LEU A 993 6.37 -15.31 27.40
CA LEU A 993 7.61 -15.89 26.91
C LEU A 993 8.83 -15.27 27.62
N PRO A 994 9.72 -16.07 28.23
CA PRO A 994 11.03 -15.60 28.68
C PRO A 994 11.84 -15.11 27.48
N ASP A 995 12.61 -14.04 27.62
CA ASP A 995 13.50 -13.59 26.54
C ASP A 995 14.62 -14.63 26.33
N PRO A 996 14.73 -15.28 25.14
CA PRO A 996 15.81 -16.23 24.83
C PRO A 996 17.22 -15.66 25.01
N LEU A 997 17.38 -14.33 24.93
CA LEU A 997 18.67 -13.66 25.03
C LEU A 997 19.10 -13.39 26.47
N THR A 998 18.23 -13.67 27.45
CA THR A 998 18.54 -13.51 28.87
C THR A 998 19.79 -14.35 29.22
N PRO A 999 20.86 -13.73 29.76
CA PRO A 999 22.07 -14.47 30.12
C PRO A 999 21.74 -15.50 31.20
N ASN A 1000 22.25 -16.74 31.04
CA ASN A 1000 22.03 -17.86 31.95
C ASN A 1000 20.55 -18.23 32.18
N LEU A 1001 19.71 -18.10 31.14
CA LEU A 1001 18.33 -18.59 31.19
C LEU A 1001 18.30 -20.10 31.48
N LYS A 1002 17.82 -20.47 32.66
CA LYS A 1002 17.68 -21.88 33.08
C LYS A 1002 16.34 -22.43 32.57
N ILE A 1003 16.36 -22.97 31.36
CA ILE A 1003 15.18 -23.53 30.69
C ILE A 1003 14.53 -24.63 31.54
N ASP A 1004 15.34 -25.48 32.19
CA ASP A 1004 14.87 -26.61 33.01
C ASP A 1004 14.04 -26.20 34.24
N LEU A 1005 14.06 -24.92 34.62
CA LEU A 1005 13.28 -24.39 35.73
C LEU A 1005 11.91 -23.84 35.31
N LEU A 1006 11.64 -23.73 34.01
CA LEU A 1006 10.38 -23.21 33.51
C LEU A 1006 9.26 -24.24 33.77
N PRO A 1007 8.16 -23.88 34.45
CA PRO A 1007 7.08 -24.83 34.73
C PRO A 1007 6.39 -25.34 33.45
N GLU A 1008 6.39 -24.54 32.39
CA GLU A 1008 5.73 -24.83 31.11
C GLU A 1008 6.37 -26.01 30.38
N ILE A 1009 7.65 -26.32 30.60
CA ILE A 1009 8.34 -27.43 29.92
C ILE A 1009 7.83 -28.80 30.35
N ARG A 1010 7.01 -28.87 31.40
CA ARG A 1010 6.38 -30.13 31.84
C ARG A 1010 4.99 -30.32 31.24
N GLN A 1011 4.47 -29.31 30.52
CA GLN A 1011 3.13 -29.33 29.97
C GLN A 1011 3.17 -29.63 28.47
N PRO A 1012 2.41 -30.63 27.99
CA PRO A 1012 2.30 -30.88 26.56
C PRO A 1012 1.53 -29.73 25.86
N PRO A 1013 1.95 -29.35 24.65
CA PRO A 1013 1.19 -28.39 23.85
C PRO A 1013 -0.13 -29.02 23.37
N ARG A 1014 -1.14 -28.19 23.11
CA ARG A 1014 -2.37 -28.64 22.45
C ARG A 1014 -2.09 -28.84 20.96
N ILE A 1015 -2.44 -30.01 20.43
CA ILE A 1015 -2.25 -30.37 19.02
C ILE A 1015 -3.49 -31.13 18.55
N THR A 1016 -4.06 -30.70 17.42
CA THR A 1016 -5.21 -31.37 16.80
C THR A 1016 -4.86 -31.79 15.37
N PRO A 1017 -5.02 -33.08 15.00
CA PRO A 1017 -5.47 -34.19 15.83
C PRO A 1017 -4.37 -34.65 16.78
N GLU A 1018 -4.74 -35.43 17.80
CA GLU A 1018 -3.76 -35.94 18.77
C GLU A 1018 -2.69 -36.80 18.09
N PRO A 1019 -1.43 -36.80 18.58
CA PRO A 1019 -0.32 -37.54 17.96
C PRO A 1019 -0.61 -39.02 17.70
N GLU A 1020 -1.41 -39.67 18.54
CA GLU A 1020 -1.79 -41.08 18.36
C GLU A 1020 -2.63 -41.36 17.11
N GLN A 1021 -3.32 -40.34 16.60
CA GLN A 1021 -4.22 -40.46 15.45
C GLN A 1021 -3.50 -40.21 14.12
N LEU A 1022 -2.24 -39.77 14.16
CA LEU A 1022 -1.47 -39.40 12.96
C LEU A 1022 -0.83 -40.59 12.25
N LEU A 1023 -0.56 -41.68 12.97
CA LEU A 1023 0.09 -42.88 12.42
C LEU A 1023 -0.94 -43.94 11.98
N PRO A 1024 -0.68 -44.69 10.89
CA PRO A 1024 -1.43 -45.89 10.55
C PRO A 1024 -1.44 -46.88 11.72
N LYS A 1025 -2.56 -47.58 11.93
CA LYS A 1025 -2.77 -48.45 13.10
C LYS A 1025 -1.62 -49.45 13.34
N GLN A 1026 -1.20 -50.16 12.29
CA GLN A 1026 -0.13 -51.15 12.36
C GLN A 1026 1.22 -50.50 12.75
N LEU A 1027 1.63 -49.47 12.02
CA LEU A 1027 2.90 -48.78 12.29
C LEU A 1027 2.94 -48.17 13.69
N ARG A 1028 1.80 -47.65 14.17
CA ARG A 1028 1.67 -47.12 15.53
C ARG A 1028 1.90 -48.21 16.59
N GLU A 1029 1.37 -49.41 16.37
CA GLU A 1029 1.57 -50.55 17.28
C GLU A 1029 3.02 -51.05 17.25
N ASP A 1030 3.63 -51.12 16.07
CA ASP A 1030 5.03 -51.51 15.89
C ASP A 1030 5.98 -50.51 16.58
N VAL A 1031 5.75 -49.20 16.39
CA VAL A 1031 6.54 -48.15 17.05
C VAL A 1031 6.30 -48.15 18.55
N ARG A 1032 5.07 -48.37 19.03
CA ARG A 1032 4.78 -48.48 20.47
C ARG A 1032 5.51 -49.67 21.09
N ALA A 1033 5.52 -50.82 20.42
CA ALA A 1033 6.27 -52.00 20.85
C ALA A 1033 7.79 -51.74 20.87
N LEU A 1034 8.31 -51.02 19.87
CA LEU A 1034 9.71 -50.60 19.85
C LEU A 1034 10.06 -49.69 21.02
N LEU A 1035 9.24 -48.68 21.29
CA LEU A 1035 9.48 -47.73 22.39
C LEU A 1035 9.42 -48.42 23.76
N ALA A 1036 8.62 -49.48 23.91
CA ALA A 1036 8.57 -50.30 25.11
C ALA A 1036 9.75 -51.28 25.26
N SER A 1037 10.51 -51.53 24.18
CA SER A 1037 11.66 -52.44 24.19
C SER A 1037 12.81 -51.88 25.03
N PRO A 1038 13.61 -52.73 25.71
CA PRO A 1038 14.83 -52.30 26.39
C PRO A 1038 15.93 -51.77 25.45
N GLN A 1039 15.85 -52.06 24.15
CA GLN A 1039 16.78 -51.56 23.12
C GLN A 1039 16.01 -50.92 21.95
N PRO A 1040 15.41 -49.73 22.15
CA PRO A 1040 14.61 -49.06 21.12
C PRO A 1040 15.48 -48.59 19.93
N GLU A 1041 16.79 -48.43 20.10
CA GLU A 1041 17.71 -48.15 18.98
C GLU A 1041 17.76 -49.28 17.93
N GLN A 1042 17.24 -50.48 18.19
CA GLN A 1042 17.17 -51.55 17.19
C GLN A 1042 16.19 -51.26 16.04
N GLY A 1043 15.37 -50.21 16.15
CA GLY A 1043 14.50 -49.73 15.08
C GLY A 1043 13.34 -50.67 14.76
N VAL A 1044 12.37 -50.20 13.97
CA VAL A 1044 11.30 -51.06 13.44
C VAL A 1044 11.80 -51.69 12.13
N PRO A 1045 11.80 -53.03 11.98
CA PRO A 1045 12.15 -53.68 10.72
C PRO A 1045 11.28 -53.16 9.57
N GLY A 1046 11.90 -52.77 8.46
CA GLY A 1046 11.17 -52.26 7.28
C GLY A 1046 10.64 -50.82 7.39
N LEU A 1047 10.99 -50.08 8.45
CA LEU A 1047 10.55 -48.69 8.65
C LEU A 1047 10.98 -47.74 7.52
N LEU A 1048 12.23 -47.83 7.08
CA LEU A 1048 12.75 -46.96 6.02
C LEU A 1048 11.98 -47.15 4.69
N PRO A 1049 11.79 -48.38 4.17
CA PRO A 1049 10.91 -48.62 3.03
C PRO A 1049 9.49 -48.07 3.24
N ALA A 1050 8.92 -48.21 4.44
CA ALA A 1050 7.57 -47.71 4.74
C ALA A 1050 7.47 -46.17 4.74
N LEU A 1051 8.59 -45.46 4.92
CA LEU A 1051 8.67 -44.00 4.84
C LEU A 1051 8.93 -43.48 3.42
N MET A 1052 9.18 -44.37 2.46
CA MET A 1052 9.42 -44.00 1.06
C MET A 1052 8.13 -44.12 0.23
N LEU A 1053 8.02 -43.27 -0.78
CA LEU A 1053 6.93 -43.32 -1.75
C LEU A 1053 7.28 -44.29 -2.89
N SER A 1054 6.25 -44.76 -3.60
CA SER A 1054 6.46 -45.45 -4.88
C SER A 1054 7.12 -44.52 -5.91
N GLN A 1055 7.74 -45.08 -6.94
CA GLN A 1055 8.46 -44.28 -7.94
C GLN A 1055 7.55 -43.24 -8.65
N ASP A 1056 6.32 -43.63 -8.96
CA ASP A 1056 5.32 -42.76 -9.60
C ASP A 1056 4.87 -41.63 -8.67
N GLU A 1057 4.60 -41.93 -7.40
CA GLU A 1057 4.24 -40.94 -6.39
C GLU A 1057 5.39 -39.98 -6.09
N ALA A 1058 6.63 -40.48 -6.08
CA ALA A 1058 7.81 -39.66 -5.82
C ALA A 1058 8.01 -38.60 -6.92
N LEU A 1059 7.75 -38.95 -8.18
CA LEU A 1059 7.78 -38.01 -9.31
C LEU A 1059 6.71 -36.92 -9.17
N ALA A 1060 5.48 -37.29 -8.80
CA ALA A 1060 4.40 -36.32 -8.59
C ALA A 1060 4.64 -35.40 -7.38
N MET A 1061 5.20 -35.96 -6.30
CA MET A 1061 5.43 -35.25 -5.04
C MET A 1061 6.78 -34.54 -4.97
N GLY A 1062 7.65 -34.70 -5.98
CA GLY A 1062 8.97 -34.06 -6.02
C GLY A 1062 9.91 -34.48 -4.88
N THR A 1063 9.62 -35.60 -4.20
CA THR A 1063 10.40 -36.16 -3.10
C THR A 1063 10.18 -37.66 -3.02
N ARG A 1064 11.22 -38.40 -2.62
CA ARG A 1064 11.14 -39.86 -2.46
C ARG A 1064 10.50 -40.30 -1.14
N TYR A 1065 10.20 -39.36 -0.25
CA TYR A 1065 9.74 -39.64 1.10
C TYR A 1065 8.28 -39.24 1.32
N ASN A 1066 7.57 -40.04 2.09
CA ASN A 1066 6.25 -39.68 2.59
C ASN A 1066 6.40 -38.67 3.73
N VAL A 1067 6.51 -37.39 3.37
CA VAL A 1067 6.76 -36.29 4.32
C VAL A 1067 5.73 -36.22 5.45
N PRO A 1068 4.40 -36.32 5.20
CA PRO A 1068 3.41 -36.34 6.28
C PRO A 1068 3.61 -37.50 7.26
N LEU A 1069 3.89 -38.72 6.75
CA LEU A 1069 4.13 -39.88 7.59
C LEU A 1069 5.42 -39.74 8.42
N LEU A 1070 6.47 -39.18 7.83
CA LEU A 1070 7.72 -38.87 8.53
C LEU A 1070 7.50 -37.83 9.64
N ASN A 1071 6.75 -36.77 9.35
CA ASN A 1071 6.38 -35.75 10.34
C ASN A 1071 5.56 -36.35 11.50
N ALA A 1072 4.60 -37.21 11.17
CA ALA A 1072 3.76 -37.92 12.13
C ALA A 1072 4.58 -38.85 13.04
N LEU A 1073 5.51 -39.61 12.47
CA LEU A 1073 6.41 -40.50 13.22
C LEU A 1073 7.28 -39.70 14.20
N VAL A 1074 7.90 -38.62 13.75
CA VAL A 1074 8.75 -37.77 14.59
C VAL A 1074 7.94 -37.18 15.74
N LEU A 1075 6.76 -36.61 15.46
CA LEU A 1075 5.89 -36.05 16.49
C LEU A 1075 5.40 -37.11 17.48
N TYR A 1076 5.00 -38.30 17.01
CA TYR A 1076 4.53 -39.39 17.86
C TYR A 1076 5.61 -39.86 18.83
N VAL A 1077 6.82 -40.15 18.33
CA VAL A 1077 7.95 -40.59 19.17
C VAL A 1077 8.26 -39.54 20.24
N GLY A 1078 8.31 -38.26 19.87
CA GLY A 1078 8.58 -37.20 20.84
C GLY A 1078 7.44 -36.95 21.82
N ALA A 1079 6.18 -37.11 21.42
CA ALA A 1079 5.04 -36.97 22.31
C ALA A 1079 5.01 -38.08 23.38
N VAL A 1080 5.27 -39.34 22.98
CA VAL A 1080 5.39 -40.47 23.93
C VAL A 1080 6.56 -40.23 24.88
N ALA A 1081 7.72 -39.84 24.36
CA ALA A 1081 8.91 -39.61 25.17
C ALA A 1081 8.77 -38.42 26.14
N ALA A 1082 8.12 -37.34 25.71
CA ALA A 1082 7.92 -36.14 26.53
C ALA A 1082 6.86 -36.31 27.63
N ALA A 1083 5.99 -37.33 27.52
CA ALA A 1083 5.04 -37.68 28.56
C ALA A 1083 5.68 -38.47 29.71
N GLU A 1084 6.83 -39.09 29.48
CA GLU A 1084 7.56 -39.83 30.51
C GLU A 1084 8.38 -38.91 31.42
N PRO A 1085 8.60 -39.30 32.69
CA PRO A 1085 9.45 -38.53 33.59
C PRO A 1085 10.91 -38.47 33.08
N PRO A 1086 11.58 -37.31 33.20
CA PRO A 1086 12.95 -37.12 32.75
C PRO A 1086 13.92 -38.03 33.52
N PRO A 1087 14.87 -38.69 32.85
CA PRO A 1087 15.80 -39.61 33.50
C PRO A 1087 16.91 -38.89 34.28
N ALA A 1088 17.47 -39.55 35.29
CA ALA A 1088 18.43 -38.97 36.25
C ALA A 1088 19.85 -38.65 35.70
N ARG A 1089 20.18 -39.00 34.44
CA ARG A 1089 21.57 -38.98 33.91
C ARG A 1089 21.78 -38.19 32.60
N GLY A 1090 20.89 -37.26 32.25
CA GLY A 1090 21.06 -36.46 31.02
C GLY A 1090 20.92 -37.26 29.70
N GLN A 1091 20.45 -38.50 29.77
CA GLN A 1091 20.02 -39.25 28.59
C GLN A 1091 18.65 -38.74 28.12
N VAL A 1092 18.47 -38.60 26.82
CA VAL A 1092 17.16 -38.25 26.25
C VAL A 1092 16.46 -39.54 25.85
N LYS A 1093 15.37 -39.90 26.56
CA LYS A 1093 14.64 -41.14 26.30
C LYS A 1093 14.16 -41.21 24.85
N HIS A 1094 14.24 -42.39 24.25
CA HIS A 1094 13.88 -42.70 22.86
C HIS A 1094 14.60 -41.86 21.78
N ALA A 1095 15.49 -40.93 22.13
CA ALA A 1095 16.25 -40.14 21.15
C ALA A 1095 17.16 -41.04 20.28
N GLY A 1096 17.52 -42.23 20.76
CA GLY A 1096 18.24 -43.24 19.98
C GLY A 1096 17.51 -43.65 18.68
N VAL A 1097 16.18 -43.69 18.69
CA VAL A 1097 15.36 -43.99 17.49
C VAL A 1097 15.54 -42.89 16.44
N LEU A 1098 15.41 -41.63 16.85
CA LEU A 1098 15.54 -40.46 15.98
C LEU A 1098 16.99 -40.25 15.51
N LEU A 1099 17.97 -40.53 16.37
CA LEU A 1099 19.40 -40.48 16.04
C LEU A 1099 19.75 -41.53 14.99
N ARG A 1100 19.23 -42.75 15.14
CA ARG A 1100 19.43 -43.82 14.16
C ARG A 1100 18.82 -43.45 12.80
N LEU A 1101 17.59 -42.93 12.79
CA LEU A 1101 16.98 -42.42 11.55
C LEU A 1101 17.83 -41.32 10.92
N ALA A 1102 18.37 -40.39 11.72
CA ALA A 1102 19.26 -39.37 11.20
C ALA A 1102 20.54 -39.95 10.56
N THR A 1103 21.05 -41.10 11.03
CA THR A 1103 22.20 -41.76 10.42
C THR A 1103 21.86 -42.62 9.19
N GLU A 1104 20.71 -43.32 9.19
CA GLU A 1104 20.34 -44.24 8.11
C GLU A 1104 19.68 -43.56 6.91
N LEU A 1105 19.01 -42.42 7.12
CA LEU A 1105 18.44 -41.64 6.03
C LEU A 1105 19.53 -40.98 5.19
N ASP A 1106 19.27 -40.90 3.89
CA ASP A 1106 20.09 -40.13 2.97
C ASP A 1106 19.96 -38.61 3.23
N SER A 1107 20.68 -37.80 2.47
CA SER A 1107 20.71 -36.35 2.70
C SER A 1107 19.32 -35.70 2.58
N GLU A 1108 18.45 -36.20 1.70
CA GLU A 1108 17.10 -35.69 1.50
C GLU A 1108 16.19 -36.08 2.67
N GLY A 1109 16.13 -37.37 3.00
CA GLY A 1109 15.31 -37.88 4.09
C GLY A 1109 15.73 -37.29 5.44
N ARG A 1110 17.04 -37.14 5.66
CA ARG A 1110 17.59 -36.50 6.86
C ARG A 1110 17.19 -35.03 6.97
N TYR A 1111 17.24 -34.28 5.87
CA TYR A 1111 16.81 -32.88 5.86
C TYR A 1111 15.31 -32.74 6.20
N LEU A 1112 14.47 -33.63 5.66
CA LEU A 1112 13.04 -33.66 5.96
C LEU A 1112 12.75 -34.05 7.43
N MET A 1113 13.44 -35.07 7.95
CA MET A 1113 13.32 -35.52 9.33
C MET A 1113 13.77 -34.43 10.32
N LEU A 1114 14.91 -33.77 10.07
CA LEU A 1114 15.37 -32.66 10.89
C LEU A 1114 14.42 -31.46 10.83
N ASN A 1115 13.77 -31.23 9.68
CA ASN A 1115 12.70 -30.25 9.55
C ASN A 1115 11.47 -30.59 10.39
N ALA A 1116 11.11 -31.88 10.47
CA ALA A 1116 10.02 -32.38 11.31
C ALA A 1116 10.31 -32.14 12.79
N VAL A 1117 11.55 -32.39 13.23
CA VAL A 1117 12.04 -32.11 14.58
C VAL A 1117 11.99 -30.61 14.85
N ALA A 1118 12.55 -29.79 13.96
CA ALA A 1118 12.58 -28.33 14.11
C ALA A 1118 11.18 -27.68 14.11
N ASN A 1119 10.16 -28.31 13.52
CA ASN A 1119 8.77 -27.85 13.63
C ASN A 1119 8.24 -27.87 15.06
N GLN A 1120 8.85 -28.66 15.94
CA GLN A 1120 8.41 -28.79 17.32
C GLN A 1120 9.10 -27.78 18.25
N LEU A 1121 10.10 -27.04 17.76
CA LEU A 1121 10.83 -26.01 18.51
C LEU A 1121 10.02 -24.69 18.57
N ARG A 1122 8.89 -24.71 19.27
CA ARG A 1122 7.89 -23.60 19.30
C ARG A 1122 7.98 -22.80 20.60
N TYR A 1123 6.88 -22.58 21.30
CA TYR A 1123 6.87 -21.94 22.62
C TYR A 1123 7.24 -22.94 23.74
N PRO A 1124 7.58 -22.48 24.96
CA PRO A 1124 7.88 -23.37 26.09
C PRO A 1124 6.80 -24.43 26.30
N SER A 1125 7.18 -25.70 26.14
CA SER A 1125 6.32 -26.87 26.31
C SER A 1125 7.20 -28.12 26.45
N SER A 1126 6.62 -29.23 26.87
CA SER A 1126 7.35 -30.50 26.97
C SER A 1126 7.89 -31.00 25.63
N HIS A 1127 7.15 -30.77 24.54
CA HIS A 1127 7.63 -31.12 23.20
C HIS A 1127 8.82 -30.23 22.81
N THR A 1128 8.71 -28.91 22.97
CA THR A 1128 9.80 -27.98 22.64
C THR A 1128 11.09 -28.34 23.40
N HIS A 1129 10.97 -28.64 24.70
CA HIS A 1129 12.12 -29.06 25.52
C HIS A 1129 12.71 -30.39 25.04
N TYR A 1130 11.87 -31.41 24.85
CA TYR A 1130 12.30 -32.72 24.35
C TYR A 1130 13.03 -32.62 23.01
N PHE A 1131 12.42 -31.98 22.02
CA PHE A 1131 13.01 -31.87 20.69
C PHE A 1131 14.25 -30.96 20.66
N SER A 1132 14.33 -29.95 21.53
CA SER A 1132 15.58 -29.19 21.73
C SER A 1132 16.71 -30.12 22.19
N CYS A 1133 16.44 -30.96 23.19
CA CYS A 1133 17.39 -31.96 23.66
C CYS A 1133 17.75 -33.00 22.59
N VAL A 1134 16.79 -33.45 21.77
CA VAL A 1134 17.05 -34.35 20.62
C VAL A 1134 17.99 -33.72 19.61
N VAL A 1135 17.78 -32.44 19.24
CA VAL A 1135 18.65 -31.73 18.29
C VAL A 1135 20.08 -31.65 18.83
N LEU A 1136 20.23 -31.24 20.09
CA LEU A 1136 21.54 -31.12 20.74
C LEU A 1136 22.24 -32.48 20.90
N ALA A 1137 21.50 -33.52 21.29
CA ALA A 1137 22.01 -34.89 21.38
C ALA A 1137 22.41 -35.44 20.01
N THR A 1138 21.65 -35.14 18.95
CA THR A 1138 21.98 -35.52 17.58
C THR A 1138 23.27 -34.86 17.13
N PHE A 1139 23.43 -33.55 17.38
CA PHE A 1139 24.67 -32.85 17.06
C PHE A 1139 25.87 -33.40 17.84
N ARG A 1140 25.70 -33.71 19.13
CA ARG A 1140 26.74 -34.27 20.00
C ARG A 1140 27.18 -35.67 19.56
N ASN A 1141 26.22 -36.55 19.30
CA ASN A 1141 26.48 -37.98 19.04
C ASN A 1141 26.75 -38.30 17.56
N ALA A 1142 26.47 -37.37 16.64
CA ALA A 1142 26.78 -37.53 15.23
C ALA A 1142 28.29 -37.70 15.01
N ARG A 1143 28.68 -38.85 14.45
CA ARG A 1143 30.06 -39.13 14.02
C ARG A 1143 30.39 -38.43 12.71
N GLU A 1144 29.42 -38.38 11.80
CA GLU A 1144 29.59 -37.79 10.48
C GLU A 1144 29.37 -36.28 10.51
N THR A 1145 30.29 -35.53 9.91
CA THR A 1145 30.22 -34.06 9.84
C THR A 1145 29.00 -33.57 9.08
N ILE A 1146 28.55 -34.31 8.05
CA ILE A 1146 27.38 -33.94 7.24
C ILE A 1146 26.09 -33.87 8.07
N VAL A 1147 25.95 -34.72 9.10
CA VAL A 1147 24.77 -34.68 10.00
C VAL A 1147 24.79 -33.39 10.82
N LYS A 1148 25.95 -33.00 11.36
CA LYS A 1148 26.12 -31.75 12.13
C LYS A 1148 25.88 -30.52 11.26
N GLU A 1149 26.35 -30.55 10.02
CA GLU A 1149 26.13 -29.50 9.04
C GLU A 1149 24.64 -29.36 8.71
N GLN A 1150 23.93 -30.46 8.44
CA GLN A 1150 22.50 -30.42 8.14
C GLN A 1150 21.65 -29.97 9.33
N VAL A 1151 21.97 -30.39 10.56
CA VAL A 1151 21.35 -29.85 11.78
C VAL A 1151 21.51 -28.33 11.84
N THR A 1152 22.74 -27.85 11.62
CA THR A 1152 23.03 -26.41 11.63
C THR A 1152 22.27 -25.67 10.53
N ARG A 1153 22.25 -26.22 9.30
CA ARG A 1153 21.55 -25.64 8.15
C ARG A 1153 20.05 -25.47 8.42
N VAL A 1154 19.38 -26.50 8.95
CA VAL A 1154 17.94 -26.46 9.25
C VAL A 1154 17.60 -25.41 10.32
N LEU A 1155 18.44 -25.24 11.34
CA LEU A 1155 18.24 -24.18 12.34
C LEU A 1155 18.50 -22.79 11.74
N LEU A 1156 19.59 -22.65 10.98
CA LEU A 1156 20.07 -21.38 10.46
C LEU A 1156 19.16 -20.80 9.37
N GLU A 1157 18.69 -21.61 8.42
CA GLU A 1157 17.79 -21.15 7.36
C GLU A 1157 16.48 -20.58 7.93
N ARG A 1158 16.02 -21.11 9.07
CA ARG A 1158 14.84 -20.62 9.80
C ARG A 1158 15.08 -19.33 10.58
N LEU A 1159 16.34 -18.97 10.85
CA LEU A 1159 16.73 -17.73 11.52
C LEU A 1159 17.10 -16.61 10.54
N MET A 1160 17.49 -16.95 9.32
CA MET A 1160 17.87 -16.01 8.25
C MET A 1160 16.69 -15.31 7.56
N VAL A 1161 15.46 -15.56 8.00
CA VAL A 1161 14.26 -14.89 7.48
C VAL A 1161 13.81 -13.74 8.39
N ASN A 1162 12.92 -12.90 7.86
CA ASN A 1162 12.26 -11.86 8.63
C ASN A 1162 11.51 -12.46 9.83
N ARG A 1163 11.48 -11.71 10.94
CA ARG A 1163 10.67 -12.03 12.13
C ARG A 1163 9.19 -12.25 11.74
N PRO A 1164 8.45 -13.09 12.48
CA PRO A 1164 8.80 -13.71 13.77
C PRO A 1164 9.66 -14.98 13.65
N HIS A 1165 10.33 -15.32 14.75
CA HIS A 1165 11.10 -16.57 14.90
C HIS A 1165 10.52 -17.37 16.09
N PRO A 1166 10.37 -18.70 15.98
CA PRO A 1166 9.91 -19.53 17.10
C PRO A 1166 10.86 -19.46 18.29
N TRP A 1167 10.31 -19.39 19.50
CA TRP A 1167 11.10 -19.24 20.74
C TRP A 1167 12.10 -20.38 20.95
N GLY A 1168 11.64 -21.62 20.83
CA GLY A 1168 12.44 -22.83 21.03
C GLY A 1168 13.55 -22.95 20.00
N LEU A 1169 13.29 -22.53 18.76
CA LEU A 1169 14.32 -22.48 17.71
C LEU A 1169 15.48 -21.57 18.11
N LEU A 1170 15.19 -20.37 18.63
CA LEU A 1170 16.20 -19.42 19.10
C LEU A 1170 16.98 -20.04 20.28
N VAL A 1171 16.28 -20.59 21.26
CA VAL A 1171 16.85 -21.19 22.46
C VAL A 1171 17.79 -22.34 22.11
N THR A 1172 17.36 -23.29 21.28
CA THR A 1172 18.18 -24.43 20.85
C THR A 1172 19.42 -23.97 20.08
N PHE A 1173 19.28 -22.97 19.19
CA PHE A 1173 20.41 -22.45 18.44
C PHE A 1173 21.42 -21.70 19.32
N ILE A 1174 20.95 -20.90 20.28
CA ILE A 1174 21.80 -20.19 21.25
C ILE A 1174 22.58 -21.19 22.10
N GLU A 1175 21.93 -22.24 22.60
CA GLU A 1175 22.58 -23.30 23.38
C GLU A 1175 23.68 -24.01 22.56
N LEU A 1176 23.37 -24.36 21.30
CA LEU A 1176 24.31 -25.02 20.40
C LEU A 1176 25.59 -24.19 20.17
N ILE A 1177 25.47 -22.87 20.01
CA ILE A 1177 26.63 -22.01 19.70
C ILE A 1177 27.37 -21.48 20.94
N ARG A 1178 26.71 -21.43 22.11
CA ARG A 1178 27.30 -20.91 23.36
C ARG A 1178 27.92 -22.00 24.22
N ASN A 1179 27.31 -23.18 24.30
CA ASN A 1179 27.81 -24.22 25.20
C ASN A 1179 29.09 -24.85 24.62
N PRO A 1180 30.23 -24.75 25.32
CA PRO A 1180 31.52 -25.23 24.81
C PRO A 1180 31.57 -26.75 24.63
N GLU A 1181 30.66 -27.51 25.25
CA GLU A 1181 30.55 -28.96 25.09
C GLU A 1181 30.34 -29.37 23.63
N TYR A 1182 29.63 -28.56 22.84
CA TYR A 1182 29.35 -28.87 21.43
C TYR A 1182 30.48 -28.49 20.49
N ARG A 1183 31.47 -27.69 20.93
CA ARG A 1183 32.62 -27.25 20.12
C ARG A 1183 32.20 -26.70 18.74
N PHE A 1184 31.05 -26.02 18.67
CA PHE A 1184 30.41 -25.61 17.42
C PHE A 1184 31.38 -24.89 16.46
N TRP A 1185 32.07 -23.87 16.97
CA TRP A 1185 33.02 -23.06 16.22
C TRP A 1185 34.33 -23.77 15.85
N GLN A 1186 34.56 -25.01 16.30
CA GLN A 1186 35.74 -25.79 15.92
C GLN A 1186 35.47 -26.67 14.68
N HIS A 1187 34.22 -26.79 14.26
CA HIS A 1187 33.86 -27.62 13.11
C HIS A 1187 34.18 -26.92 11.77
N PRO A 1188 34.71 -27.65 10.78
CA PRO A 1188 35.22 -27.07 9.54
C PRO A 1188 34.14 -26.36 8.70
N PHE A 1189 32.89 -26.83 8.73
CA PHE A 1189 31.79 -26.19 7.99
C PHE A 1189 31.46 -24.78 8.51
N THR A 1190 31.84 -24.41 9.73
CA THR A 1190 31.61 -23.06 10.29
C THR A 1190 32.59 -22.01 9.75
N HIS A 1191 33.71 -22.44 9.17
CA HIS A 1191 34.77 -21.57 8.62
C HIS A 1191 35.10 -21.88 7.16
N CYS A 1192 34.27 -22.68 6.47
CA CYS A 1192 34.58 -23.13 5.11
C CYS A 1192 34.65 -21.98 4.10
N THR A 1193 33.91 -20.89 4.31
CA THR A 1193 33.99 -19.65 3.54
C THR A 1193 33.81 -18.43 4.44
N GLU A 1194 34.39 -17.30 4.02
CA GLU A 1194 34.23 -16.02 4.73
C GLU A 1194 32.76 -15.53 4.71
N GLU A 1195 31.98 -15.90 3.70
CA GLU A 1195 30.54 -15.61 3.63
C GLU A 1195 29.76 -16.35 4.72
N ILE A 1196 30.00 -17.65 4.91
CA ILE A 1196 29.37 -18.44 5.97
C ILE A 1196 29.79 -17.94 7.35
N ARG A 1197 31.07 -17.56 7.52
CA ARG A 1197 31.57 -16.96 8.76
C ARG A 1197 30.88 -15.64 9.09
N ARG A 1198 30.69 -14.77 8.10
CA ARG A 1198 29.95 -13.51 8.23
C ARG A 1198 28.47 -13.74 8.53
N LEU A 1199 27.86 -14.75 7.92
CA LEU A 1199 26.47 -15.12 8.13
C LEU A 1199 26.24 -15.57 9.58
N PHE A 1200 27.07 -16.47 10.11
CA PHE A 1200 27.02 -16.84 11.54
C PHE A 1200 27.30 -15.67 12.46
N SER A 1201 28.27 -14.82 12.13
CA SER A 1201 28.58 -13.59 12.89
C SER A 1201 27.41 -12.60 12.86
N SER A 1202 26.73 -12.46 11.73
CA SER A 1202 25.56 -11.59 11.58
C SER A 1202 24.39 -12.12 12.40
N VAL A 1203 24.11 -13.43 12.38
CA VAL A 1203 23.04 -14.03 13.20
C VAL A 1203 23.38 -13.89 14.69
N ALA A 1204 24.63 -14.12 15.09
CA ALA A 1204 25.11 -13.91 16.45
C ALA A 1204 24.98 -12.44 16.88
N GLN A 1205 25.37 -11.47 16.04
CA GLN A 1205 25.20 -10.04 16.29
C GLN A 1205 23.73 -9.62 16.36
N HIS A 1206 22.87 -10.15 15.48
CA HIS A 1206 21.42 -9.91 15.49
C HIS A 1206 20.72 -10.48 16.74
N MET A 1207 21.40 -11.42 17.43
CA MET A 1207 21.05 -12.00 18.72
C MET A 1207 21.80 -11.35 19.90
N SER A 1208 22.60 -10.30 19.69
CA SER A 1208 23.47 -9.68 20.72
C SER A 1208 24.41 -10.70 21.42
N VAL A 1209 24.92 -11.66 20.65
CA VAL A 1209 25.94 -12.63 21.04
C VAL A 1209 27.28 -12.14 20.46
N GLY A 1210 28.16 -11.60 21.31
CA GLY A 1210 29.55 -11.39 20.93
C GLY A 1210 30.30 -12.74 20.82
N PRO A 1211 31.29 -12.88 19.92
CA PRO A 1211 32.19 -14.03 19.99
C PRO A 1211 32.89 -14.03 21.35
N PRO A 1212 33.19 -15.19 21.96
CA PRO A 1212 34.01 -15.23 23.17
C PRO A 1212 35.32 -14.52 22.87
N ALA A 1213 35.68 -13.56 23.74
CA ALA A 1213 36.96 -12.86 23.68
C ALA A 1213 38.07 -13.91 23.54
N GLY A 1214 38.92 -13.72 22.53
CA GLY A 1214 39.97 -14.66 22.18
C GLY A 1214 40.78 -15.05 23.40
N GLY A 1215 40.68 -16.32 23.79
CA GLY A 1215 41.72 -16.94 24.59
C GLY A 1215 43.00 -16.84 23.79
N GLN A 1216 43.94 -16.04 24.28
CA GLN A 1216 45.32 -16.05 23.83
C GLN A 1216 45.77 -17.50 23.78
N ALA A 1217 46.00 -18.01 22.57
CA ALA A 1217 46.78 -19.22 22.40
C ALA A 1217 48.14 -18.92 23.05
N ALA A 1218 48.40 -19.59 24.18
CA ALA A 1218 49.73 -19.65 24.76
C ALA A 1218 50.65 -20.20 23.67
N ASP A 1219 51.50 -19.32 23.19
CA ASP A 1219 52.58 -19.62 22.26
C ASP A 1219 53.58 -20.50 23.02
N ALA A 1220 53.38 -21.82 22.96
CA ALA A 1220 54.38 -22.80 23.35
C ALA A 1220 55.46 -22.80 22.27
N GLY A 1221 56.28 -21.76 22.29
CA GLY A 1221 57.47 -21.60 21.47
C GLY A 1221 58.40 -22.78 21.70
N LYS A 1222 58.62 -23.53 20.62
CA LYS A 1222 59.68 -24.53 20.47
C LYS A 1222 61.02 -23.94 20.92
N GLN A 1223 61.61 -24.50 21.97
CA GLN A 1223 63.05 -24.37 22.21
C GLN A 1223 63.82 -25.09 21.09
N PRO A 1224 64.86 -24.47 20.50
CA PRO A 1224 65.79 -25.17 19.64
C PRO A 1224 66.79 -25.96 20.51
N SER A 1225 67.00 -27.22 20.14
CA SER A 1225 68.04 -28.08 20.69
C SER A 1225 69.43 -27.47 20.48
N GLN A 1226 70.12 -27.10 21.55
CA GLN A 1226 71.57 -26.98 21.56
C GLN A 1226 72.16 -28.27 22.14
N ALA A 1227 73.00 -28.93 21.32
CA ALA A 1227 73.88 -30.01 21.74
C ALA A 1227 75.03 -29.47 22.61
N PRO A 1228 75.69 -30.32 23.42
CA PRO A 1228 76.37 -29.87 24.63
C PRO A 1228 77.91 -29.73 24.53
N GLN A 1229 78.46 -29.06 25.57
CA GLN A 1229 79.83 -29.07 26.14
C GLN A 1229 80.86 -28.06 25.60
N PRO A 1230 81.87 -27.61 26.41
CA PRO A 1230 82.31 -28.15 27.73
C PRO A 1230 82.57 -27.11 28.86
N ALA A 1231 82.39 -27.55 30.12
CA ALA A 1231 83.24 -27.36 31.31
C ALA A 1231 82.45 -27.72 32.57
#